data_AF-A0A182JT28-F1
#
_entry.id   AF-A0A182JT28-F1
#
_cell.length_a   1.000
_cell.length_b   1.000
_cell.length_c   1.000
_cell.angle_alpha   90.00
_cell.angle_beta   90.00
_cell.angle_gamma   90.00
#
_symmetry.space_group_name_H-M   'P 1'
#
loop_
_entity.id
_entity.type
_entity.pdbx_description
1 polymer ?
#
loop_
_entity_poly.entity_id
_entity_poly.type
_entity_poly.pdbx_seq_one_letter_code
_entity_poly.pdbx_strand_id
1 'polypeptide(L)'
;MTCRSLLWFALSLAVLAINLQDASAQLDNAIVSKRTSINSTLVSFSNNIVSKVNDYVNKFTSLRNDMAFHLKSSSETLTQFLTSQDISRNAIGALNVSQQASATLQTNVTASIAVVANFSTIAPCINTKTQISINATFNEFSQAQAQFLTIVLNSNSPFLSTCRSRYSNTAQDLVNQAGDRVQDCLNDENNELSRVSWIINNFMTLIRQNYQSLGNHVRLCSSLGSASSRDEVRAEISACFKGILIYVGPIYDATIAQQFTLVNTMMQLEVVASNNRVKTCINQVTKTYTAMAKEIVPSLNQLFKYLNIWIGLQTQKPIPTAGRRAEYRRAIATTVYATVALPWKGHTVPKGGDGKAIGWMRLVVVWPDSNGSPDLGLDISIEFVTSNNPNIASAASMVTYTTSDLQGAIGGYQLPKLSGSTNLIASGEALISLVSNITVNVNDVLRNISTVANNRLTAPSCMFSNMNTTIDRAFVSLDEASTLIQTIQTSTSSQNTGTLTSWLMMIQTAMADISTYLDQLYTGVVKVLTSGQPLTQATITANIQQSIMVNLAGAISVVTTAEKGLTTTVRTIRSSFEQSGNILNTYSNDLYNALISVNNTQKDYYNQVVSRVNSYQGKITWEFGWGVTDIRNTLSRVNNFVFDQDTTQSAKQLNVSIGVTNNAIDSNALIINTSLQSQLTLLFTGVEAFIQSNVKLLLPVFDSSLFKLAATMSSGGVFASNCNSKYGGAITNLENNMRDGLQKCFNEYANTGYTDSFISEYNMVIREQTRSIANRINFCLNLGSSTSMKVIKMGIAACLTETIALSEALMKDVSIQSKLIVAMINLESLATVQRVESCAAILNHGLVAKAEKLDQLLATCQTTNQ
;
A
#
# COMPACT_ATOMS: atom_id res chain seq x y z
N MET A 1 -11.21 101.70 16.66
CA MET A 1 -11.79 100.54 15.92
C MET A 1 -13.22 100.88 15.57
N THR A 2 -13.77 100.37 14.45
CA THR A 2 -15.14 100.68 14.01
C THR A 2 -16.01 99.41 14.03
N CYS A 3 -17.33 99.57 14.18
CA CYS A 3 -18.23 98.42 14.35
C CYS A 3 -18.16 97.40 13.18
N ARG A 4 -17.86 97.87 11.95
CA ARG A 4 -17.63 97.01 10.78
C ARG A 4 -16.44 96.05 10.94
N SER A 5 -15.34 96.42 11.61
CA SER A 5 -14.19 95.52 11.79
C SER A 5 -14.47 94.42 12.81
N LEU A 6 -15.25 94.73 13.86
CA LEU A 6 -15.72 93.74 14.84
C LEU A 6 -16.71 92.75 14.21
N LEU A 7 -17.65 93.23 13.40
CA LEU A 7 -18.59 92.37 12.66
C LEU A 7 -17.87 91.42 11.68
N TRP A 8 -16.86 91.90 10.95
CA TRP A 8 -16.05 91.03 10.08
C TRP A 8 -15.21 90.01 10.86
N PHE A 9 -14.59 90.41 11.99
CA PHE A 9 -13.90 89.45 12.86
C PHE A 9 -14.86 88.40 13.40
N ALA A 10 -16.02 88.80 13.91
CA ALA A 10 -17.05 87.89 14.42
C ALA A 10 -17.59 86.95 13.34
N LEU A 11 -17.86 87.43 12.11
CA LEU A 11 -18.25 86.56 11.00
C LEU A 11 -17.14 85.57 10.65
N SER A 12 -15.88 86.01 10.59
CA SER A 12 -14.76 85.12 10.28
C SER A 12 -14.54 84.06 11.36
N LEU A 13 -14.72 84.41 12.65
CA LEU A 13 -14.68 83.47 13.78
C LEU A 13 -15.86 82.48 13.74
N ALA A 14 -17.08 82.95 13.44
CA ALA A 14 -18.25 82.09 13.30
C ALA A 14 -18.09 81.11 12.12
N VAL A 15 -17.65 81.59 10.96
CA VAL A 15 -17.36 80.75 9.79
C VAL A 15 -16.19 79.78 10.06
N LEU A 16 -15.18 80.19 10.83
CA LEU A 16 -14.13 79.28 11.30
C LEU A 16 -14.72 78.16 12.17
N ALA A 17 -15.54 78.51 13.16
CA ALA A 17 -16.13 77.60 14.14
C ALA A 17 -17.12 76.61 13.53
N ILE A 18 -18.05 77.07 12.67
CA ILE A 18 -19.02 76.22 11.97
C ILE A 18 -18.29 75.14 11.15
N ASN A 19 -17.33 75.55 10.31
CA ASN A 19 -16.52 74.63 9.51
C ASN A 19 -15.51 73.81 10.34
N LEU A 20 -15.42 73.99 11.66
CA LEU A 20 -14.61 73.15 12.57
C LEU A 20 -15.50 72.14 13.30
N GLN A 21 -16.67 72.56 13.78
CA GLN A 21 -17.68 71.66 14.35
C GLN A 21 -18.14 70.62 13.33
N ASP A 22 -18.31 71.02 12.06
CA ASP A 22 -18.63 70.13 10.95
C ASP A 22 -17.56 69.04 10.76
N ALA A 23 -16.27 69.39 10.79
CA ALA A 23 -15.18 68.42 10.66
C ALA A 23 -15.08 67.43 11.84
N SER A 24 -15.47 67.82 13.06
CA SER A 24 -15.63 66.87 14.18
C SER A 24 -16.87 65.97 13.99
N ALA A 25 -18.02 66.54 13.60
CA ALA A 25 -19.24 65.77 13.37
C ALA A 25 -19.08 64.77 12.21
N GLN A 26 -18.33 65.12 11.17
CA GLN A 26 -17.98 64.23 10.06
C GLN A 26 -17.10 63.04 10.50
N LEU A 27 -16.19 63.23 11.47
CA LEU A 27 -15.43 62.13 12.06
C LEU A 27 -16.33 61.23 12.93
N ASP A 28 -17.15 61.81 13.81
CA ASP A 28 -18.04 61.03 14.67
C ASP A 28 -19.07 60.24 13.86
N ASN A 29 -19.63 60.83 12.80
CA ASN A 29 -20.50 60.14 11.84
C ASN A 29 -19.76 59.00 11.12
N ALA A 30 -18.49 59.18 10.73
CA ALA A 30 -17.69 58.11 10.12
C ALA A 30 -17.39 56.98 11.11
N ILE A 31 -17.07 57.30 12.37
CA ILE A 31 -16.87 56.33 13.45
C ILE A 31 -18.15 55.52 13.72
N VAL A 32 -19.32 56.17 13.81
CA VAL A 32 -20.62 55.50 14.00
C VAL A 32 -20.98 54.64 12.79
N SER A 33 -20.78 55.16 11.57
CA SER A 33 -21.03 54.44 10.32
C SER A 33 -20.16 53.18 10.21
N LYS A 34 -18.84 53.30 10.40
CA LYS A 34 -17.93 52.15 10.33
C LYS A 34 -18.12 51.16 11.48
N ARG A 35 -18.40 51.60 12.72
CA ARG A 35 -18.83 50.69 13.80
C ARG A 35 -20.07 49.88 13.39
N THR A 36 -21.08 50.52 12.81
CA THR A 36 -22.30 49.86 12.32
C THR A 36 -22.01 48.86 11.19
N SER A 37 -21.18 49.26 10.21
CA SER A 37 -20.73 48.41 9.10
C SER A 37 -20.00 47.15 9.59
N ILE A 38 -19.03 47.31 10.49
CA ILE A 38 -18.24 46.20 11.05
C ILE A 38 -19.12 45.30 11.92
N ASN A 39 -20.06 45.85 12.70
CA ASN A 39 -21.03 45.05 13.45
C ASN A 39 -21.87 44.15 12.52
N SER A 40 -22.31 44.67 11.37
CA SER A 40 -23.00 43.88 10.34
C SER A 40 -22.11 42.74 9.81
N THR A 41 -20.83 43.02 9.50
CA THR A 41 -19.88 41.99 9.06
C THR A 41 -19.60 40.94 10.15
N LEU A 42 -19.51 41.33 11.43
CA LEU A 42 -19.32 40.41 12.55
C LEU A 42 -20.55 39.50 12.78
N VAL A 43 -21.76 40.03 12.61
CA VAL A 43 -22.99 39.21 12.64
C VAL A 43 -23.02 38.25 11.44
N SER A 44 -22.65 38.72 10.24
CA SER A 44 -22.54 37.86 9.05
C SER A 44 -21.52 36.73 9.24
N PHE A 45 -20.32 37.05 9.75
CA PHE A 45 -19.26 36.09 10.10
C PHE A 45 -19.71 35.08 11.17
N SER A 46 -20.40 35.55 12.22
CA SER A 46 -20.99 34.68 13.26
C SER A 46 -22.02 33.70 12.67
N ASN A 47 -22.89 34.18 11.77
CA ASN A 47 -23.89 33.36 11.10
C ASN A 47 -23.23 32.36 10.11
N ASN A 48 -22.13 32.75 9.47
CA ASN A 48 -21.32 31.86 8.62
C ASN A 48 -20.71 30.72 9.45
N ILE A 49 -20.08 31.02 10.60
CA ILE A 49 -19.56 29.99 11.52
C ILE A 49 -20.68 29.00 11.93
N VAL A 50 -21.87 29.49 12.30
CA VAL A 50 -23.00 28.61 12.65
C VAL A 50 -23.44 27.76 11.46
N SER A 51 -23.48 28.33 10.25
CA SER A 51 -23.77 27.59 9.00
C SER A 51 -22.73 26.50 8.71
N LYS A 52 -21.43 26.79 8.89
CA LYS A 52 -20.33 25.81 8.74
C LYS A 52 -20.40 24.70 9.80
N VAL A 53 -20.64 25.04 11.06
CA VAL A 53 -20.88 24.06 12.14
C VAL A 53 -21.99 23.10 11.75
N ASN A 54 -23.12 23.61 11.26
CA ASN A 54 -24.25 22.79 10.82
C ASN A 54 -23.91 21.92 9.61
N ASP A 55 -23.19 22.45 8.60
CA ASP A 55 -22.67 21.64 7.48
C ASP A 55 -21.77 20.49 7.99
N TYR A 56 -20.86 20.75 8.93
CA TYR A 56 -19.94 19.71 9.42
C TYR A 56 -20.69 18.64 10.22
N VAL A 57 -21.63 19.04 11.10
CA VAL A 57 -22.52 18.09 11.81
C VAL A 57 -23.35 17.25 10.82
N ASN A 58 -23.82 17.85 9.73
CA ASN A 58 -24.54 17.14 8.67
C ASN A 58 -23.65 16.14 7.92
N LYS A 59 -22.38 16.48 7.62
CA LYS A 59 -21.41 15.54 7.02
C LYS A 59 -21.16 14.32 7.91
N PHE A 60 -20.88 14.55 9.20
CA PHE A 60 -20.68 13.47 10.18
C PHE A 60 -21.96 12.63 10.38
N THR A 61 -23.13 13.26 10.36
CA THR A 61 -24.43 12.57 10.43
C THR A 61 -24.70 11.72 9.19
N SER A 62 -24.40 12.23 7.99
CA SER A 62 -24.46 11.45 6.73
C SER A 62 -23.50 10.27 6.79
N LEU A 63 -22.23 10.46 7.14
CA LEU A 63 -21.26 9.36 7.31
C LEU A 63 -21.82 8.25 8.21
N ARG A 64 -22.36 8.61 9.38
CA ARG A 64 -22.99 7.65 10.30
C ARG A 64 -24.14 6.90 9.66
N ASN A 65 -25.07 7.61 9.04
CA ASN A 65 -26.29 7.02 8.50
C ASN A 65 -25.98 6.10 7.31
N ASP A 66 -25.15 6.55 6.37
CA ASP A 66 -24.76 5.79 5.17
C ASP A 66 -24.02 4.50 5.55
N MET A 67 -23.05 4.60 6.46
CA MET A 67 -22.19 3.47 6.82
C MET A 67 -22.88 2.51 7.82
N ALA A 68 -23.74 3.00 8.71
CA ALA A 68 -24.60 2.13 9.50
C ALA A 68 -25.57 1.33 8.61
N PHE A 69 -26.10 1.92 7.54
CA PHE A 69 -26.88 1.20 6.54
C PHE A 69 -26.04 0.15 5.79
N HIS A 70 -24.81 0.48 5.38
CA HIS A 70 -23.90 -0.46 4.72
C HIS A 70 -23.54 -1.66 5.62
N LEU A 71 -23.25 -1.42 6.90
CA LEU A 71 -23.00 -2.47 7.90
C LEU A 71 -24.24 -3.30 8.19
N LYS A 72 -25.43 -2.70 8.21
CA LYS A 72 -26.71 -3.42 8.36
C LYS A 72 -26.95 -4.36 7.18
N SER A 73 -26.78 -3.89 5.94
CA SER A 73 -26.89 -4.74 4.74
C SER A 73 -25.84 -5.88 4.71
N SER A 74 -24.63 -5.60 5.20
CA SER A 74 -23.59 -6.63 5.36
C SER A 74 -24.00 -7.67 6.43
N SER A 75 -24.57 -7.22 7.55
CA SER A 75 -25.10 -8.08 8.62
C SER A 75 -26.27 -8.95 8.13
N GLU A 76 -27.17 -8.39 7.32
CA GLU A 76 -28.31 -9.09 6.68
C GLU A 76 -27.87 -10.09 5.60
N THR A 77 -26.65 -9.93 5.07
CA THR A 77 -26.04 -10.94 4.19
C THR A 77 -25.52 -12.13 5.01
N LEU A 78 -24.96 -11.88 6.20
CA LEU A 78 -24.45 -12.92 7.09
C LEU A 78 -25.55 -13.78 7.74
N THR A 79 -26.75 -13.22 8.00
CA THR A 79 -27.84 -14.00 8.63
C THR A 79 -28.26 -15.23 7.83
N GLN A 80 -28.09 -15.19 6.50
CA GLN A 80 -28.43 -16.29 5.58
C GLN A 80 -27.59 -17.55 5.82
N PHE A 81 -26.42 -17.42 6.45
CA PHE A 81 -25.51 -18.53 6.75
C PHE A 81 -25.65 -19.07 8.18
N LEU A 82 -26.46 -18.44 9.03
CA LEU A 82 -26.66 -18.85 10.43
C LEU A 82 -27.44 -20.17 10.57
N THR A 83 -28.14 -20.59 9.52
CA THR A 83 -28.91 -21.84 9.43
C THR A 83 -28.04 -23.09 9.20
N SER A 84 -26.79 -22.93 8.75
CA SER A 84 -25.87 -24.04 8.48
C SER A 84 -24.92 -24.25 9.67
N GLN A 85 -24.98 -25.43 10.29
CA GLN A 85 -24.19 -25.73 11.49
C GLN A 85 -22.67 -25.60 11.28
N ASP A 86 -22.18 -25.89 10.06
CA ASP A 86 -20.77 -25.81 9.67
C ASP A 86 -20.24 -24.37 9.55
N ILE A 87 -21.13 -23.41 9.26
CA ILE A 87 -20.79 -22.03 8.91
C ILE A 87 -21.18 -21.06 10.04
N SER A 88 -22.30 -21.31 10.71
CA SER A 88 -22.98 -20.39 11.63
C SER A 88 -22.06 -19.81 12.71
N ARG A 89 -21.20 -20.61 13.35
CA ARG A 89 -20.25 -20.11 14.37
C ARG A 89 -19.30 -19.02 13.83
N ASN A 90 -18.79 -19.19 12.62
CA ASN A 90 -17.85 -18.24 12.02
C ASN A 90 -18.59 -17.04 11.38
N ALA A 91 -19.80 -17.26 10.86
CA ALA A 91 -20.69 -16.17 10.42
C ALA A 91 -21.11 -15.26 11.60
N ILE A 92 -21.36 -15.81 12.79
CA ILE A 92 -21.55 -15.02 14.03
C ILE A 92 -20.29 -14.21 14.36
N GLY A 93 -19.09 -14.76 14.16
CA GLY A 93 -17.83 -14.03 14.31
C GLY A 93 -17.74 -12.79 13.41
N ALA A 94 -18.00 -12.95 12.11
CA ALA A 94 -18.03 -11.84 11.16
C ALA A 94 -19.18 -10.83 11.42
N LEU A 95 -20.31 -11.31 11.94
CA LEU A 95 -21.45 -10.48 12.33
C LEU A 95 -21.10 -9.60 13.54
N ASN A 96 -20.41 -10.16 14.54
CA ASN A 96 -19.93 -9.42 15.70
C ASN A 96 -18.96 -8.29 15.30
N VAL A 97 -18.03 -8.54 14.36
CA VAL A 97 -17.16 -7.49 13.80
C VAL A 97 -17.98 -6.38 13.13
N SER A 98 -19.01 -6.73 12.36
CA SER A 98 -19.89 -5.77 11.69
C SER A 98 -20.70 -4.92 12.70
N GLN A 99 -21.11 -5.51 13.82
CA GLN A 99 -21.81 -4.82 14.91
C GLN A 99 -20.87 -3.93 15.74
N GLN A 100 -19.66 -4.41 16.06
CA GLN A 100 -18.62 -3.65 16.75
C GLN A 100 -18.22 -2.41 15.93
N ALA A 101 -17.93 -2.58 14.63
CA ALA A 101 -17.63 -1.47 13.73
C ALA A 101 -18.75 -0.40 13.70
N SER A 102 -20.02 -0.81 13.86
CA SER A 102 -21.18 0.09 13.94
C SER A 102 -21.26 0.84 15.28
N ALA A 103 -20.94 0.19 16.40
CA ALA A 103 -20.83 0.85 17.70
C ALA A 103 -19.65 1.84 17.75
N THR A 104 -18.49 1.45 17.19
CA THR A 104 -17.31 2.30 16.98
C THR A 104 -17.66 3.52 16.10
N LEU A 105 -18.43 3.33 15.03
CA LEU A 105 -18.93 4.42 14.16
C LEU A 105 -19.77 5.44 14.94
N GLN A 106 -20.78 4.97 15.69
CA GLN A 106 -21.68 5.84 16.44
C GLN A 106 -20.94 6.63 17.53
N THR A 107 -20.03 5.96 18.24
CA THR A 107 -19.21 6.57 19.32
C THR A 107 -18.31 7.67 18.76
N ASN A 108 -17.52 7.35 17.72
CA ASN A 108 -16.57 8.30 17.14
C ASN A 108 -17.25 9.46 16.41
N VAL A 109 -18.37 9.23 15.71
CA VAL A 109 -19.16 10.33 15.12
C VAL A 109 -19.73 11.25 16.20
N THR A 110 -20.21 10.71 17.32
CA THR A 110 -20.77 11.53 18.42
C THR A 110 -19.68 12.39 19.06
N ALA A 111 -18.48 11.83 19.31
CA ALA A 111 -17.33 12.61 19.75
C ALA A 111 -16.93 13.70 18.75
N SER A 112 -16.99 13.40 17.44
CA SER A 112 -16.62 14.35 16.39
C SER A 112 -17.62 15.50 16.25
N ILE A 113 -18.92 15.23 16.42
CA ILE A 113 -19.97 16.26 16.48
C ILE A 113 -19.76 17.17 17.70
N ALA A 114 -19.36 16.63 18.85
CA ALA A 114 -19.03 17.43 20.03
C ALA A 114 -17.78 18.32 19.82
N VAL A 115 -16.77 17.84 19.11
CA VAL A 115 -15.61 18.65 18.71
C VAL A 115 -16.01 19.77 17.73
N VAL A 116 -16.84 19.46 16.73
CA VAL A 116 -17.39 20.45 15.78
C VAL A 116 -18.18 21.54 16.50
N ALA A 117 -18.99 21.20 17.51
CA ALA A 117 -19.78 22.17 18.26
C ALA A 117 -18.92 23.29 18.89
N ASN A 118 -17.66 23.00 19.25
CA ASN A 118 -16.75 23.99 19.83
C ASN A 118 -16.33 25.12 18.86
N PHE A 119 -16.46 24.95 17.54
CA PHE A 119 -16.27 26.05 16.57
C PHE A 119 -17.20 27.24 16.85
N SER A 120 -18.39 27.01 17.43
CA SER A 120 -19.31 28.08 17.81
C SER A 120 -18.70 29.09 18.79
N THR A 121 -17.69 28.70 19.58
CA THR A 121 -16.99 29.59 20.53
C THR A 121 -16.07 30.61 19.85
N ILE A 122 -15.70 30.40 18.57
CA ILE A 122 -14.85 31.30 17.79
C ILE A 122 -15.56 32.64 17.58
N ALA A 123 -16.84 32.62 17.20
CA ALA A 123 -17.62 33.82 16.87
C ALA A 123 -17.68 34.87 18.01
N PRO A 124 -18.10 34.53 19.25
CA PRO A 124 -18.10 35.49 20.36
C PRO A 124 -16.67 35.90 20.78
N CYS A 125 -15.68 35.00 20.65
CA CYS A 125 -14.28 35.30 20.96
C CYS A 125 -13.70 36.34 20.00
N ILE A 126 -13.93 36.18 18.69
CA ILE A 126 -13.51 37.11 17.64
C ILE A 126 -14.27 38.43 17.76
N ASN A 127 -15.60 38.40 17.93
CA ASN A 127 -16.41 39.61 18.13
C ASN A 127 -15.84 40.47 19.29
N THR A 128 -15.67 39.86 20.48
CA THR A 128 -15.15 40.56 21.67
C THR A 128 -13.80 41.22 21.42
N LYS A 129 -12.83 40.48 20.84
CA LYS A 129 -11.50 41.00 20.50
C LYS A 129 -11.58 42.13 19.47
N THR A 130 -12.41 41.96 18.44
CA THR A 130 -12.58 42.93 17.35
C THR A 130 -13.12 44.26 17.89
N GLN A 131 -14.17 44.21 18.71
CA GLN A 131 -14.74 45.39 19.37
C GLN A 131 -13.71 46.13 20.22
N ILE A 132 -12.92 45.42 21.03
CA ILE A 132 -11.89 46.01 21.89
C ILE A 132 -10.83 46.75 21.03
N SER A 133 -10.27 46.09 20.02
CA SER A 133 -9.21 46.68 19.18
C SER A 133 -9.70 47.85 18.31
N ILE A 134 -10.93 47.79 17.78
CA ILE A 134 -11.53 48.92 17.04
C ILE A 134 -11.81 50.09 17.97
N ASN A 135 -12.42 49.84 19.14
CA ASN A 135 -12.77 50.92 20.06
C ASN A 135 -11.53 51.63 20.61
N ALA A 136 -10.44 50.90 20.87
CA ALA A 136 -9.14 51.53 21.14
C ALA A 136 -8.70 52.42 19.95
N THR A 137 -8.64 51.88 18.73
CA THR A 137 -8.17 52.60 17.53
C THR A 137 -9.00 53.86 17.23
N PHE A 138 -10.33 53.78 17.27
CA PHE A 138 -11.20 54.90 16.98
C PHE A 138 -11.18 55.96 18.09
N ASN A 139 -11.04 55.57 19.36
CA ASN A 139 -10.87 56.53 20.45
C ASN A 139 -9.54 57.32 20.32
N GLU A 140 -8.48 56.69 19.82
CA GLU A 140 -7.19 57.36 19.52
C GLU A 140 -7.34 58.39 18.40
N PHE A 141 -8.14 58.10 17.35
CA PHE A 141 -8.49 59.09 16.33
C PHE A 141 -9.33 60.25 16.89
N SER A 142 -10.33 59.99 17.73
CA SER A 142 -11.11 61.05 18.40
C SER A 142 -10.23 61.93 19.28
N GLN A 143 -9.27 61.36 20.02
CA GLN A 143 -8.29 62.12 20.80
C GLN A 143 -7.37 62.96 19.91
N ALA A 144 -6.84 62.38 18.83
CA ALA A 144 -6.02 63.10 17.86
C ALA A 144 -6.77 64.27 17.21
N GLN A 145 -8.05 64.10 16.86
CA GLN A 145 -8.89 65.16 16.28
C GLN A 145 -9.21 66.26 17.30
N ALA A 146 -9.50 65.91 18.56
CA ALA A 146 -9.74 66.90 19.61
C ALA A 146 -8.47 67.72 19.92
N GLN A 147 -7.30 67.10 19.91
CA GLN A 147 -6.01 67.79 20.05
C GLN A 147 -5.67 68.63 18.81
N PHE A 148 -5.92 68.12 17.59
CA PHE A 148 -5.81 68.89 16.35
C PHE A 148 -6.69 70.16 16.40
N LEU A 149 -7.96 70.03 16.79
CA LEU A 149 -8.89 71.14 16.94
C LEU A 149 -8.38 72.17 17.96
N THR A 150 -7.88 71.71 19.10
CA THR A 150 -7.29 72.56 20.15
C THR A 150 -6.05 73.32 19.65
N ILE A 151 -5.16 72.66 18.91
CA ILE A 151 -3.97 73.29 18.33
C ILE A 151 -4.37 74.29 17.24
N VAL A 152 -5.36 73.98 16.42
CA VAL A 152 -5.85 74.89 15.36
C VAL A 152 -6.53 76.13 15.94
N LEU A 153 -7.39 75.97 16.95
CA LEU A 153 -8.06 77.11 17.60
C LEU A 153 -7.09 78.06 18.34
N ASN A 154 -6.02 77.52 18.91
CA ASN A 154 -5.04 78.29 19.68
C ASN A 154 -3.83 78.79 18.86
N SER A 155 -3.77 78.53 17.55
CA SER A 155 -2.62 78.85 16.71
C SER A 155 -2.80 80.15 15.92
N ASN A 156 -2.07 81.19 16.33
CA ASN A 156 -1.98 82.48 15.63
C ASN A 156 -1.12 82.43 14.35
N SER A 157 -0.86 81.25 13.77
CA SER A 157 0.02 81.09 12.61
C SER A 157 -0.69 81.47 11.30
N PRO A 158 -0.08 82.27 10.40
CA PRO A 158 -0.72 82.67 9.14
C PRO A 158 -0.94 81.49 8.16
N PHE A 159 -0.33 80.32 8.41
CA PHE A 159 -0.50 79.11 7.61
C PHE A 159 -1.65 78.20 8.09
N LEU A 160 -2.45 78.65 9.07
CA LEU A 160 -3.55 77.86 9.66
C LEU A 160 -4.51 77.29 8.62
N SER A 161 -4.84 78.06 7.59
CA SER A 161 -5.70 77.62 6.47
C SER A 161 -5.08 76.49 5.65
N THR A 162 -3.77 76.54 5.39
CA THR A 162 -3.02 75.49 4.67
C THR A 162 -2.90 74.22 5.49
N CYS A 163 -2.65 74.33 6.80
CA CYS A 163 -2.65 73.18 7.71
C CYS A 163 -4.05 72.55 7.77
N ARG A 164 -5.09 73.36 7.96
CA ARG A 164 -6.49 72.91 7.98
C ARG A 164 -6.87 72.16 6.71
N SER A 165 -6.63 72.75 5.54
CA SER A 165 -6.96 72.15 4.23
C SER A 165 -6.19 70.87 3.91
N ARG A 166 -5.11 70.54 4.62
CA ARG A 166 -4.34 69.30 4.43
C ARG A 166 -4.66 68.20 5.44
N TYR A 167 -5.23 68.54 6.59
CA TYR A 167 -5.37 67.63 7.73
C TYR A 167 -6.80 67.47 8.28
N SER A 168 -7.76 68.34 7.91
CA SER A 168 -9.14 68.30 8.45
C SER A 168 -9.83 66.95 8.29
N ASN A 169 -9.62 66.30 7.14
CA ASN A 169 -10.28 65.05 6.77
C ASN A 169 -9.40 63.82 7.04
N THR A 170 -8.11 64.00 7.36
CA THR A 170 -7.17 62.87 7.50
C THR A 170 -7.57 61.87 8.58
N ALA A 171 -8.13 62.32 9.70
CA ALA A 171 -8.67 61.41 10.73
C ALA A 171 -9.88 60.62 10.20
N GLN A 172 -10.76 61.25 9.42
CA GLN A 172 -11.96 60.64 8.84
C GLN A 172 -11.60 59.62 7.76
N ASP A 173 -10.70 59.98 6.83
CA ASP A 173 -10.22 59.11 5.76
C ASP A 173 -9.48 57.87 6.30
N LEU A 174 -8.72 58.04 7.39
CA LEU A 174 -8.02 56.95 8.05
C LEU A 174 -8.97 56.08 8.90
N VAL A 175 -9.99 56.64 9.56
CA VAL A 175 -11.07 55.85 10.21
C VAL A 175 -11.84 55.04 9.17
N ASN A 176 -12.15 55.63 8.02
CA ASN A 176 -12.83 54.94 6.93
C ASN A 176 -12.02 53.73 6.45
N GLN A 177 -10.75 53.95 6.08
CA GLN A 177 -9.85 52.88 5.65
C GLN A 177 -9.61 51.83 6.75
N ALA A 178 -9.44 52.23 8.01
CA ALA A 178 -9.27 51.32 9.13
C ALA A 178 -10.49 50.40 9.29
N GLY A 179 -11.71 50.94 9.13
CA GLY A 179 -12.93 50.15 9.16
C GLY A 179 -12.99 49.15 8.01
N ASP A 180 -12.79 49.60 6.78
CA ASP A 180 -12.84 48.75 5.58
C ASP A 180 -11.79 47.61 5.65
N ARG A 181 -10.57 47.89 6.12
CA ARG A 181 -9.52 46.87 6.28
C ARG A 181 -9.76 45.87 7.42
N VAL A 182 -10.62 46.19 8.39
CA VAL A 182 -11.12 45.18 9.35
C VAL A 182 -12.21 44.31 8.72
N GLN A 183 -13.05 44.88 7.85
CA GLN A 183 -14.06 44.10 7.12
C GLN A 183 -13.39 43.11 6.15
N ASP A 184 -12.33 43.52 5.45
CA ASP A 184 -11.47 42.61 4.66
C ASP A 184 -11.01 41.39 5.48
N CYS A 185 -10.44 41.61 6.69
CA CYS A 185 -9.97 40.53 7.57
C CYS A 185 -11.05 39.50 7.95
N LEU A 186 -12.31 39.91 8.04
CA LEU A 186 -13.44 39.03 8.36
C LEU A 186 -13.96 38.30 7.12
N ASN A 187 -13.87 38.95 5.95
CA ASN A 187 -14.26 38.38 4.66
C ASN A 187 -13.24 37.32 4.18
N ASP A 188 -11.94 37.57 4.36
CA ASP A 188 -10.87 36.63 4.01
C ASP A 188 -11.02 35.31 4.80
N GLU A 189 -11.28 35.37 6.10
CA GLU A 189 -11.46 34.16 6.94
C GLU A 189 -12.73 33.37 6.59
N ASN A 190 -13.80 34.02 6.11
CA ASN A 190 -14.98 33.30 5.58
C ASN A 190 -14.63 32.40 4.38
N ASN A 191 -13.60 32.77 3.60
CA ASN A 191 -13.08 31.95 2.51
C ASN A 191 -12.20 30.81 3.04
N GLU A 192 -11.31 31.07 4.01
CA GLU A 192 -10.51 30.02 4.68
C GLU A 192 -11.40 28.95 5.34
N LEU A 193 -12.39 29.37 6.14
CA LEU A 193 -13.35 28.47 6.79
C LEU A 193 -14.13 27.61 5.77
N SER A 194 -14.30 28.07 4.54
CA SER A 194 -14.94 27.27 3.49
C SER A 194 -14.09 26.09 3.01
N ARG A 195 -12.76 26.15 3.15
CA ARG A 195 -11.84 25.04 2.82
C ARG A 195 -11.91 23.90 3.85
N VAL A 196 -12.22 24.23 5.11
CA VAL A 196 -12.36 23.23 6.19
C VAL A 196 -13.51 22.25 5.89
N SER A 197 -14.63 22.73 5.32
CA SER A 197 -15.72 21.89 4.79
C SER A 197 -15.21 20.84 3.79
N TRP A 198 -14.32 21.28 2.89
CA TRP A 198 -13.76 20.43 1.84
C TRP A 198 -12.79 19.39 2.41
N ILE A 199 -11.92 19.78 3.36
CA ILE A 199 -10.99 18.85 4.01
C ILE A 199 -11.81 17.75 4.73
N ILE A 200 -12.85 18.14 5.47
CA ILE A 200 -13.76 17.19 6.13
C ILE A 200 -14.41 16.24 5.11
N ASN A 201 -14.88 16.70 3.94
CA ASN A 201 -15.44 15.82 2.90
C ASN A 201 -14.46 14.68 2.51
N ASN A 202 -13.15 14.97 2.43
CA ASN A 202 -12.13 13.99 2.03
C ASN A 202 -11.86 12.98 3.16
N PHE A 203 -11.77 13.44 4.42
CA PHE A 203 -11.76 12.55 5.58
C PHE A 203 -13.01 11.66 5.66
N MET A 204 -14.21 12.19 5.38
CA MET A 204 -15.45 11.39 5.35
C MET A 204 -15.41 10.36 4.22
N THR A 205 -14.82 10.70 3.07
CA THR A 205 -14.68 9.79 1.92
C THR A 205 -13.74 8.62 2.24
N LEU A 206 -12.59 8.91 2.86
CA LEU A 206 -11.65 7.91 3.35
C LEU A 206 -12.29 6.95 4.37
N ILE A 207 -13.00 7.49 5.36
CA ILE A 207 -13.66 6.67 6.39
C ILE A 207 -14.80 5.84 5.78
N ARG A 208 -15.60 6.40 4.84
CA ARG A 208 -16.61 5.64 4.08
C ARG A 208 -16.00 4.43 3.37
N GLN A 209 -14.85 4.58 2.72
CA GLN A 209 -14.21 3.50 1.96
C GLN A 209 -13.75 2.35 2.84
N ASN A 210 -13.24 2.63 4.04
CA ASN A 210 -12.95 1.58 5.01
C ASN A 210 -14.25 0.85 5.42
N TYR A 211 -15.31 1.56 5.81
CA TYR A 211 -16.61 0.91 6.11
C TYR A 211 -17.25 0.16 4.92
N GLN A 212 -16.98 0.59 3.69
CA GLN A 212 -17.35 -0.14 2.47
C GLN A 212 -16.52 -1.41 2.28
N SER A 213 -15.21 -1.34 2.52
CA SER A 213 -14.27 -2.47 2.44
C SER A 213 -14.66 -3.61 3.39
N LEU A 214 -15.15 -3.32 4.60
CA LEU A 214 -15.68 -4.35 5.53
C LEU A 214 -16.83 -5.14 4.89
N GLY A 215 -17.81 -4.43 4.33
CA GLY A 215 -18.94 -5.05 3.63
C GLY A 215 -18.52 -5.75 2.34
N ASN A 216 -17.43 -5.34 1.70
CA ASN A 216 -16.87 -6.02 0.54
C ASN A 216 -16.15 -7.32 0.91
N HIS A 217 -15.44 -7.41 2.05
CA HIS A 217 -14.93 -8.68 2.57
C HIS A 217 -16.08 -9.64 2.93
N VAL A 218 -17.17 -9.14 3.53
CA VAL A 218 -18.38 -9.93 3.78
C VAL A 218 -18.99 -10.43 2.47
N ARG A 219 -19.16 -9.56 1.46
CA ARG A 219 -19.64 -9.93 0.12
C ARG A 219 -18.72 -10.95 -0.57
N LEU A 220 -17.40 -10.83 -0.40
CA LEU A 220 -16.42 -11.76 -0.96
C LEU A 220 -16.70 -13.17 -0.44
N CYS A 221 -16.74 -13.35 0.89
CA CYS A 221 -17.04 -14.65 1.50
C CYS A 221 -18.44 -15.17 1.16
N SER A 222 -19.48 -14.31 1.12
CA SER A 222 -20.82 -14.74 0.74
C SER A 222 -20.97 -15.03 -0.77
N SER A 223 -20.07 -14.53 -1.62
CA SER A 223 -20.10 -14.77 -3.08
C SER A 223 -19.52 -16.13 -3.48
N LEU A 224 -18.87 -16.84 -2.57
CA LEU A 224 -18.31 -18.18 -2.80
C LEU A 224 -19.39 -19.27 -2.91
N GLY A 225 -20.60 -19.03 -2.39
CA GLY A 225 -21.70 -19.99 -2.43
C GLY A 225 -22.82 -19.68 -1.44
N SER A 226 -23.47 -20.73 -0.93
CA SER A 226 -24.66 -20.68 -0.08
C SER A 226 -24.55 -21.57 1.16
N ALA A 227 -25.43 -21.36 2.13
CA ALA A 227 -25.61 -22.25 3.28
C ALA A 227 -25.91 -23.72 2.89
N SER A 228 -26.43 -23.95 1.68
CA SER A 228 -26.79 -25.24 1.08
C SER A 228 -25.75 -25.79 0.08
N SER A 229 -24.57 -25.17 -0.03
CA SER A 229 -23.53 -25.59 -0.97
C SER A 229 -22.83 -26.88 -0.55
N ARG A 230 -22.03 -27.45 -1.47
CA ARG A 230 -21.20 -28.65 -1.24
C ARG A 230 -20.25 -28.44 -0.05
N ASP A 231 -19.92 -29.54 0.64
CA ASP A 231 -19.16 -29.55 1.90
C ASP A 231 -17.85 -28.77 1.87
N GLU A 232 -17.07 -28.90 0.80
CA GLU A 232 -15.81 -28.19 0.60
C GLU A 232 -16.00 -26.67 0.41
N VAL A 233 -17.14 -26.26 -0.17
CA VAL A 233 -17.52 -24.84 -0.32
C VAL A 233 -18.05 -24.29 1.00
N ARG A 234 -18.77 -25.10 1.80
CA ARG A 234 -19.15 -24.69 3.17
C ARG A 234 -17.92 -24.50 4.06
N ALA A 235 -16.89 -25.35 3.92
CA ALA A 235 -15.61 -25.18 4.58
C ALA A 235 -14.90 -23.89 4.14
N GLU A 236 -14.84 -23.61 2.83
CA GLU A 236 -14.29 -22.37 2.27
C GLU A 236 -14.97 -21.12 2.86
N ILE A 237 -16.30 -21.06 2.82
CA ILE A 237 -17.11 -19.95 3.34
C ILE A 237 -16.90 -19.79 4.85
N SER A 238 -16.92 -20.89 5.60
CA SER A 238 -16.76 -20.89 7.06
C SER A 238 -15.38 -20.39 7.47
N ALA A 239 -14.31 -20.82 6.78
CA ALA A 239 -12.96 -20.34 7.02
C ALA A 239 -12.73 -18.90 6.51
N CYS A 240 -13.39 -18.49 5.43
CA CYS A 240 -13.40 -17.11 4.96
C CYS A 240 -14.01 -16.15 6.00
N PHE A 241 -15.18 -16.47 6.56
CA PHE A 241 -15.78 -15.68 7.66
C PHE A 241 -14.93 -15.71 8.93
N LYS A 242 -14.27 -16.84 9.26
CA LYS A 242 -13.28 -16.90 10.35
C LYS A 242 -12.08 -15.97 10.08
N GLY A 243 -11.66 -15.83 8.82
CA GLY A 243 -10.65 -14.88 8.39
C GLY A 243 -11.05 -13.41 8.62
N ILE A 244 -12.34 -13.06 8.46
CA ILE A 244 -12.83 -11.71 8.79
C ILE A 244 -12.63 -11.39 10.27
N LEU A 245 -12.90 -12.35 11.17
CA LEU A 245 -12.69 -12.17 12.60
C LEU A 245 -11.20 -12.03 12.97
N ILE A 246 -10.31 -12.79 12.32
CA ILE A 246 -8.87 -12.83 12.66
C ILE A 246 -8.10 -11.65 12.04
N TYR A 247 -8.30 -11.39 10.74
CA TYR A 247 -7.47 -10.45 9.98
C TYR A 247 -8.12 -9.09 9.79
N VAL A 248 -9.45 -9.02 9.60
CA VAL A 248 -10.15 -7.76 9.33
C VAL A 248 -10.55 -7.02 10.61
N GLY A 249 -11.17 -7.69 11.58
CA GLY A 249 -11.66 -7.05 12.82
C GLY A 249 -10.61 -6.14 13.51
N PRO A 250 -9.44 -6.67 13.91
CA PRO A 250 -8.42 -5.89 14.63
C PRO A 250 -7.85 -4.71 13.83
N ILE A 251 -7.72 -4.87 12.52
CA ILE A 251 -7.25 -3.82 11.60
C ILE A 251 -8.23 -2.63 11.61
N TYR A 252 -9.53 -2.93 11.55
CA TYR A 252 -10.56 -1.92 11.32
C TYR A 252 -10.79 -1.06 12.57
N ASP A 253 -10.91 -1.66 13.75
CA ASP A 253 -11.05 -0.88 14.99
C ASP A 253 -9.84 0.04 15.23
N ALA A 254 -8.61 -0.44 14.99
CA ALA A 254 -7.40 0.35 15.15
C ALA A 254 -7.31 1.52 14.15
N THR A 255 -7.44 1.23 12.85
CA THR A 255 -7.25 2.23 11.78
C THR A 255 -8.38 3.26 11.75
N ILE A 256 -9.64 2.85 12.01
CA ILE A 256 -10.78 3.78 12.05
C ILE A 256 -10.69 4.70 13.28
N ALA A 257 -10.31 4.20 14.45
CA ALA A 257 -10.09 5.04 15.63
C ALA A 257 -8.99 6.09 15.41
N GLN A 258 -7.91 5.74 14.70
CA GLN A 258 -6.85 6.67 14.33
C GLN A 258 -7.33 7.75 13.33
N GLN A 259 -8.11 7.38 12.31
CA GLN A 259 -8.70 8.33 11.36
C GLN A 259 -9.66 9.34 12.04
N PHE A 260 -10.51 8.87 12.97
CA PHE A 260 -11.38 9.76 13.75
C PHE A 260 -10.61 10.60 14.78
N THR A 261 -9.54 10.08 15.37
CA THR A 261 -8.66 10.89 16.23
C THR A 261 -8.04 12.02 15.41
N LEU A 262 -7.52 11.72 14.23
CA LEU A 262 -6.83 12.68 13.37
C LEU A 262 -7.76 13.77 12.83
N VAL A 263 -8.99 13.44 12.41
CA VAL A 263 -9.96 14.48 11.98
C VAL A 263 -10.34 15.40 13.14
N ASN A 264 -10.46 14.87 14.35
CA ASN A 264 -10.79 15.65 15.54
C ASN A 264 -9.64 16.55 15.99
N THR A 265 -8.40 16.05 15.98
CA THR A 265 -7.21 16.88 16.24
C THR A 265 -7.05 17.96 15.17
N MET A 266 -7.26 17.66 13.89
CA MET A 266 -7.22 18.64 12.80
C MET A 266 -8.28 19.74 13.00
N MET A 267 -9.52 19.38 13.32
CA MET A 267 -10.57 20.35 13.62
C MET A 267 -10.25 21.23 14.84
N GLN A 268 -9.71 20.66 15.92
CA GLN A 268 -9.29 21.42 17.11
C GLN A 268 -8.13 22.39 16.81
N LEU A 269 -7.17 21.99 15.98
CA LEU A 269 -6.06 22.85 15.56
C LEU A 269 -6.57 24.00 14.69
N GLU A 270 -7.52 23.74 13.79
CA GLU A 270 -8.09 24.75 12.90
C GLU A 270 -8.96 25.79 13.63
N VAL A 271 -9.64 25.41 14.73
CA VAL A 271 -10.27 26.38 15.67
C VAL A 271 -9.26 27.39 16.20
N VAL A 272 -8.05 26.92 16.55
CA VAL A 272 -6.99 27.77 17.10
C VAL A 272 -6.33 28.60 16.01
N ALA A 273 -6.08 28.03 14.83
CA ALA A 273 -5.55 28.72 13.66
C ALA A 273 -6.46 29.88 13.23
N SER A 274 -7.75 29.62 12.97
CA SER A 274 -8.76 30.63 12.61
C SER A 274 -8.79 31.82 13.58
N ASN A 275 -8.83 31.53 14.88
CA ASN A 275 -8.80 32.54 15.94
C ASN A 275 -7.51 33.38 15.93
N ASN A 276 -6.36 32.76 15.61
CA ASN A 276 -5.08 33.45 15.48
C ASN A 276 -4.97 34.28 14.19
N ARG A 277 -5.43 33.77 13.05
CA ARG A 277 -5.43 34.48 11.75
C ARG A 277 -6.21 35.78 11.84
N VAL A 278 -7.48 35.73 12.23
CA VAL A 278 -8.34 36.92 12.36
C VAL A 278 -7.80 37.89 13.42
N LYS A 279 -7.41 37.39 14.60
CA LYS A 279 -6.79 38.23 15.66
C LYS A 279 -5.56 38.98 15.13
N THR A 280 -4.70 38.32 14.38
CA THR A 280 -3.44 38.92 13.91
C THR A 280 -3.68 39.88 12.74
N CYS A 281 -4.59 39.55 11.83
CA CYS A 281 -5.07 40.44 10.77
C CYS A 281 -5.66 41.75 11.35
N ILE A 282 -6.54 41.63 12.35
CA ILE A 282 -7.16 42.78 13.02
C ILE A 282 -6.13 43.56 13.85
N ASN A 283 -5.23 42.90 14.57
CA ASN A 283 -4.14 43.55 15.30
C ASN A 283 -3.25 44.38 14.37
N GLN A 284 -2.87 43.83 13.21
CA GLN A 284 -2.08 44.55 12.21
C GLN A 284 -2.80 45.81 11.75
N VAL A 285 -4.07 45.72 11.36
CA VAL A 285 -4.86 46.88 10.91
C VAL A 285 -4.98 47.92 12.04
N THR A 286 -5.46 47.50 13.21
CA THR A 286 -5.72 48.40 14.35
C THR A 286 -4.45 49.07 14.87
N LYS A 287 -3.32 48.35 14.98
CA LYS A 287 -2.02 48.96 15.34
C LYS A 287 -1.47 49.87 14.25
N THR A 288 -1.61 49.53 12.98
CA THR A 288 -1.20 50.37 11.84
C THR A 288 -1.90 51.73 11.91
N TYR A 289 -3.24 51.73 12.00
CA TYR A 289 -4.00 52.97 12.04
C TYR A 289 -3.92 53.69 13.40
N THR A 290 -3.69 52.98 14.51
CA THR A 290 -3.36 53.60 15.82
C THR A 290 -2.01 54.32 15.77
N ALA A 291 -0.99 53.75 15.11
CA ALA A 291 0.31 54.39 14.94
C ALA A 291 0.20 55.65 14.07
N MET A 292 -0.64 55.63 13.03
CA MET A 292 -0.99 56.83 12.27
C MET A 292 -1.69 57.87 13.17
N ALA A 293 -2.74 57.49 13.92
CA ALA A 293 -3.48 58.38 14.81
C ALA A 293 -2.57 59.11 15.82
N LYS A 294 -1.67 58.36 16.48
CA LYS A 294 -0.68 58.90 17.43
C LYS A 294 0.27 59.92 16.81
N GLU A 295 0.61 59.77 15.53
CA GLU A 295 1.59 60.61 14.85
C GLU A 295 0.97 61.89 14.26
N ILE A 296 -0.36 62.00 14.12
CA ILE A 296 -1.04 63.21 13.60
C ILE A 296 -0.61 64.46 14.38
N VAL A 297 -0.68 64.41 15.71
CA VAL A 297 -0.40 65.57 16.58
C VAL A 297 1.10 65.92 16.66
N PRO A 298 2.03 64.97 16.83
CA PRO A 298 3.47 65.21 16.68
C PRO A 298 3.85 65.81 15.32
N SER A 299 3.35 65.23 14.21
CA SER A 299 3.62 65.74 12.86
C SER A 299 3.08 67.16 12.65
N LEU A 300 1.88 67.48 13.14
CA LEU A 300 1.31 68.83 13.09
C LEU A 300 2.16 69.84 13.87
N ASN A 301 2.59 69.49 15.09
CA ASN A 301 3.45 70.34 15.91
C ASN A 301 4.83 70.55 15.29
N GLN A 302 5.40 69.51 14.67
CA GLN A 302 6.67 69.60 13.94
C GLN A 302 6.54 70.49 12.68
N LEU A 303 5.42 70.39 11.96
CA LEU A 303 5.10 71.27 10.82
C LEU A 303 5.01 72.75 11.25
N PHE A 304 4.24 73.05 12.31
CA PHE A 304 4.15 74.42 12.85
C PHE A 304 5.51 74.94 13.34
N LYS A 305 6.34 74.09 13.97
CA LYS A 305 7.69 74.46 14.39
C LYS A 305 8.57 74.87 13.20
N TYR A 306 8.59 74.07 12.12
CA TYR A 306 9.37 74.41 10.92
C TYR A 306 8.82 75.62 10.16
N LEU A 307 7.49 75.78 10.08
CA LEU A 307 6.86 76.96 9.47
C LEU A 307 7.18 78.24 10.25
N ASN A 308 7.12 78.20 11.59
CA ASN A 308 7.45 79.37 12.42
C ASN A 308 8.95 79.74 12.33
N ILE A 309 9.84 78.75 12.23
CA ILE A 309 11.27 78.98 11.92
C ILE A 309 11.43 79.63 10.54
N TRP A 310 10.71 79.14 9.52
CA TRP A 310 10.74 79.69 8.16
C TRP A 310 10.22 81.14 8.12
N ILE A 311 9.16 81.47 8.88
CA ILE A 311 8.68 82.86 9.04
C ILE A 311 9.76 83.73 9.69
N GLY A 312 10.39 83.28 10.79
CA GLY A 312 11.47 84.03 11.44
C GLY A 312 12.65 84.32 10.50
N LEU A 313 12.99 83.37 9.61
CA LEU A 313 14.01 83.53 8.57
C LEU A 313 13.56 84.43 7.40
N GLN A 314 12.24 84.65 7.21
CA GLN A 314 11.69 85.59 6.22
C GLN A 314 11.63 87.02 6.77
N THR A 315 11.25 87.21 8.03
CA THR A 315 11.03 88.54 8.64
C THR A 315 12.33 89.24 9.06
N GLN A 316 13.45 88.51 9.20
CA GLN A 316 14.76 89.10 9.50
C GLN A 316 15.39 89.85 8.31
N LYS A 317 15.36 91.18 8.37
CA LYS A 317 16.25 92.10 7.65
C LYS A 317 17.38 92.59 8.57
N PRO A 318 18.63 92.74 8.08
CA PRO A 318 19.30 91.84 7.15
C PRO A 318 20.72 91.46 7.63
N ILE A 319 21.04 90.16 7.73
CA ILE A 319 22.44 89.72 7.77
C ILE A 319 22.95 89.59 6.32
N PRO A 320 24.10 90.21 5.97
CA PRO A 320 24.56 90.30 4.58
C PRO A 320 25.28 89.03 4.11
N THR A 321 24.60 88.20 3.31
CA THR A 321 25.20 87.38 2.22
C THR A 321 24.08 86.69 1.45
N ALA A 322 23.97 86.95 0.13
CA ALA A 322 22.94 86.33 -0.70
C ALA A 322 23.11 84.80 -0.84
N GLY A 323 24.35 84.32 -0.89
CA GLY A 323 24.69 82.89 -1.03
C GLY A 323 24.05 82.02 0.06
N ARG A 324 24.28 82.33 1.34
CA ARG A 324 23.71 81.55 2.45
C ARG A 324 22.18 81.52 2.45
N ARG A 325 21.49 82.58 2.02
CA ARG A 325 20.02 82.56 1.85
C ARG A 325 19.59 81.62 0.71
N ALA A 326 20.35 81.55 -0.38
CA ALA A 326 20.08 80.63 -1.49
C ALA A 326 20.36 79.17 -1.10
N GLU A 327 21.45 78.90 -0.37
CA GLU A 327 21.77 77.56 0.15
C GLU A 327 20.76 77.07 1.18
N TYR A 328 20.37 77.90 2.16
CA TYR A 328 19.37 77.48 3.17
C TYR A 328 17.97 77.30 2.56
N ARG A 329 17.59 78.13 1.57
CA ARG A 329 16.36 77.91 0.79
C ARG A 329 16.44 76.67 -0.08
N ARG A 330 17.60 76.35 -0.68
CA ARG A 330 17.82 75.06 -1.36
C ARG A 330 17.70 73.90 -0.39
N ALA A 331 18.41 73.89 0.73
CA ALA A 331 18.37 72.80 1.71
C ALA A 331 16.94 72.50 2.19
N ILE A 332 16.18 73.53 2.60
CA ILE A 332 14.78 73.35 3.00
C ILE A 332 13.91 72.88 1.81
N ALA A 333 14.10 73.42 0.61
CA ALA A 333 13.38 72.98 -0.58
C ALA A 333 13.68 71.51 -0.94
N THR A 334 14.95 71.08 -0.91
CA THR A 334 15.35 69.70 -1.20
C THR A 334 14.76 68.73 -0.19
N THR A 335 14.80 69.04 1.11
CA THR A 335 14.18 68.20 2.16
C THR A 335 12.66 68.13 2.03
N VAL A 336 12.00 69.16 1.49
CA VAL A 336 10.53 69.17 1.29
C VAL A 336 10.11 68.54 -0.05
N TYR A 337 10.89 68.69 -1.12
CA TYR A 337 10.60 68.14 -2.46
C TYR A 337 11.04 66.69 -2.67
N ALA A 338 12.01 66.16 -1.90
CA ALA A 338 12.31 64.72 -1.89
C ALA A 338 11.11 63.87 -1.44
N THR A 339 10.12 64.49 -0.78
CA THR A 339 8.86 63.93 -0.30
C THR A 339 7.79 63.77 -1.42
N VAL A 340 8.16 63.71 -2.72
CA VAL A 340 7.16 63.91 -3.82
C VAL A 340 7.33 63.03 -5.10
N ALA A 341 8.37 62.20 -5.34
CA ALA A 341 8.57 61.51 -6.64
C ALA A 341 9.17 60.05 -6.63
N LEU A 342 9.05 59.32 -7.75
CA LEU A 342 9.27 57.86 -7.98
C LEU A 342 10.00 57.58 -9.37
N PRO A 343 10.12 56.35 -9.98
CA PRO A 343 10.88 55.12 -9.57
C PRO A 343 11.57 54.23 -10.71
N TRP A 344 12.38 53.20 -10.32
CA TRP A 344 12.41 51.75 -10.81
C TRP A 344 13.26 51.10 -11.98
N LYS A 345 13.50 49.74 -11.84
CA LYS A 345 14.00 48.61 -12.76
C LYS A 345 15.53 48.37 -13.05
N GLY A 346 16.09 47.16 -13.37
CA GLY A 346 15.65 45.71 -13.30
C GLY A 346 16.43 44.63 -14.17
N HIS A 347 16.35 43.29 -13.86
CA HIS A 347 16.60 42.02 -14.70
C HIS A 347 18.09 41.51 -14.97
N THR A 348 18.56 40.28 -15.40
CA THR A 348 18.08 38.87 -15.78
C THR A 348 19.23 37.76 -15.82
N VAL A 349 18.99 36.42 -16.14
CA VAL A 349 19.94 35.20 -16.16
C VAL A 349 19.38 33.98 -17.01
N PRO A 350 19.82 32.65 -17.12
CA PRO A 350 21.07 31.79 -16.94
C PRO A 350 21.31 30.52 -17.93
N LYS A 351 22.24 29.52 -17.62
CA LYS A 351 22.24 27.99 -17.85
C LYS A 351 23.02 27.15 -18.96
N GLY A 352 23.26 25.81 -18.70
CA GLY A 352 23.72 24.62 -19.56
C GLY A 352 24.26 23.38 -18.73
N GLY A 353 24.59 22.10 -19.13
CA GLY A 353 24.30 21.15 -20.28
C GLY A 353 25.09 19.76 -20.39
N ASP A 354 24.41 18.58 -20.23
CA ASP A 354 24.47 17.09 -20.62
C ASP A 354 25.65 16.17 -21.20
N GLY A 355 25.62 14.81 -20.96
CA GLY A 355 25.79 13.71 -22.02
C GLY A 355 26.54 12.29 -21.89
N LYS A 356 25.83 11.11 -21.74
CA LYS A 356 25.87 9.68 -22.36
C LYS A 356 27.19 8.80 -22.63
N ALA A 357 27.26 7.47 -23.01
CA ALA A 357 26.58 6.13 -22.76
C ALA A 357 27.18 4.85 -23.56
N ILE A 358 26.80 3.55 -23.27
CA ILE A 358 26.93 2.21 -24.05
C ILE A 358 28.28 1.36 -23.90
N GLY A 359 28.54 0.01 -24.11
CA GLY A 359 27.94 -1.34 -24.56
C GLY A 359 29.06 -2.49 -24.64
N TRP A 360 29.06 -3.79 -25.11
CA TRP A 360 28.15 -4.91 -25.60
C TRP A 360 28.87 -6.34 -25.86
N MET A 361 28.24 -7.54 -25.63
CA MET A 361 28.40 -8.95 -26.24
C MET A 361 29.74 -9.82 -26.10
N ARG A 362 29.98 -11.15 -26.45
CA ARG A 362 29.28 -12.35 -27.11
C ARG A 362 29.67 -13.85 -26.69
N LEU A 363 29.82 -14.88 -27.59
CA LEU A 363 29.30 -16.32 -27.45
C LEU A 363 29.84 -17.46 -28.43
N VAL A 364 29.90 -18.81 -28.08
CA VAL A 364 30.04 -20.06 -28.98
C VAL A 364 29.96 -21.50 -28.26
N VAL A 365 29.94 -22.71 -28.94
CA VAL A 365 29.61 -24.11 -28.40
C VAL A 365 30.05 -25.40 -29.26
N VAL A 366 29.92 -26.70 -28.78
CA VAL A 366 29.76 -28.10 -29.45
C VAL A 366 30.75 -29.35 -29.19
N TRP A 367 30.48 -30.59 -29.71
CA TRP A 367 30.67 -32.03 -29.21
C TRP A 367 30.77 -33.12 -30.39
N PRO A 368 30.69 -34.53 -30.33
CA PRO A 368 30.92 -35.69 -29.37
C PRO A 368 31.47 -37.09 -29.96
N ASP A 369 31.30 -38.28 -29.28
CA ASP A 369 30.99 -39.72 -29.74
C ASP A 369 31.95 -40.99 -29.90
N SER A 370 31.40 -42.22 -29.57
CA SER A 370 31.53 -43.60 -30.22
C SER A 370 31.92 -44.93 -29.43
N ASN A 371 31.80 -46.15 -30.06
CA ASN A 371 31.42 -47.51 -29.51
C ASN A 371 32.46 -48.71 -29.51
N GLY A 372 32.11 -49.92 -28.97
CA GLY A 372 32.71 -51.25 -29.35
C GLY A 372 32.45 -52.51 -28.44
N SER A 373 32.38 -53.76 -28.97
CA SER A 373 32.23 -55.04 -28.18
C SER A 373 32.41 -56.39 -28.98
N PRO A 374 32.86 -57.52 -28.32
CA PRO A 374 32.84 -58.92 -28.86
C PRO A 374 32.49 -60.08 -27.86
N ASP A 375 32.45 -61.36 -28.30
CA ASP A 375 32.27 -62.64 -27.51
C ASP A 375 32.93 -63.89 -28.19
N LEU A 376 33.02 -65.08 -27.54
CA LEU A 376 33.66 -66.33 -28.04
C LEU A 376 32.94 -67.63 -27.60
N GLY A 377 32.89 -68.67 -28.46
CA GLY A 377 32.15 -69.93 -28.19
C GLY A 377 32.84 -71.27 -28.52
N LEU A 378 32.23 -72.38 -28.06
CA LEU A 378 32.60 -73.79 -28.31
C LEU A 378 31.32 -74.67 -28.36
N ASP A 379 31.36 -75.81 -29.06
CA ASP A 379 30.21 -76.69 -29.32
C ASP A 379 30.55 -78.19 -29.13
N ILE A 380 29.63 -78.97 -28.56
CA ILE A 380 29.68 -80.44 -28.38
C ILE A 380 28.25 -81.01 -28.33
N SER A 381 27.96 -82.06 -29.09
CA SER A 381 26.61 -82.68 -29.20
C SER A 381 26.54 -84.13 -28.67
N ILE A 382 25.55 -84.45 -27.82
CA ILE A 382 25.15 -85.84 -27.46
C ILE A 382 23.62 -85.95 -27.41
N GLU A 383 23.06 -86.91 -28.14
CA GLU A 383 21.65 -86.92 -28.55
C GLU A 383 20.65 -87.47 -27.49
N PHE A 384 21.16 -88.19 -26.48
CA PHE A 384 20.34 -88.57 -25.31
C PHE A 384 20.12 -87.40 -24.33
N VAL A 385 20.96 -86.36 -24.43
CA VAL A 385 20.98 -85.21 -23.52
C VAL A 385 20.04 -84.09 -24.00
N THR A 386 19.76 -84.01 -25.29
CA THR A 386 18.77 -83.11 -25.91
C THR A 386 17.33 -83.63 -25.75
N SER A 387 17.10 -84.94 -25.87
CA SER A 387 15.76 -85.54 -25.91
C SER A 387 15.00 -85.54 -24.58
N ASN A 388 15.68 -85.61 -23.42
CA ASN A 388 15.01 -85.81 -22.13
C ASN A 388 14.46 -84.55 -21.44
N ASN A 389 14.77 -83.33 -21.90
CA ASN A 389 14.32 -82.09 -21.26
C ASN A 389 14.06 -80.90 -22.21
N PRO A 390 13.27 -81.06 -23.29
CA PRO A 390 12.80 -79.92 -24.06
C PRO A 390 11.95 -78.96 -23.21
N ASN A 391 11.23 -79.48 -22.19
CA ASN A 391 10.33 -78.69 -21.34
C ASN A 391 11.06 -77.72 -20.40
N ILE A 392 12.18 -78.11 -19.79
CA ILE A 392 12.97 -77.21 -18.94
C ILE A 392 13.63 -76.13 -19.80
N ALA A 393 14.19 -76.49 -20.96
CA ALA A 393 14.84 -75.54 -21.85
C ALA A 393 13.84 -74.57 -22.50
N SER A 394 12.66 -75.04 -22.92
CA SER A 394 11.61 -74.16 -23.46
C SER A 394 11.05 -73.22 -22.38
N ALA A 395 10.76 -73.72 -21.18
CA ALA A 395 10.32 -72.87 -20.07
C ALA A 395 11.38 -71.82 -19.71
N ALA A 396 12.65 -72.20 -19.54
CA ALA A 396 13.74 -71.28 -19.19
C ALA A 396 14.13 -70.30 -20.34
N SER A 397 13.79 -70.60 -21.60
CA SER A 397 13.94 -69.65 -22.72
C SER A 397 12.75 -68.69 -22.86
N MET A 398 11.55 -69.09 -22.45
CA MET A 398 10.39 -68.19 -22.35
C MET A 398 10.59 -67.10 -21.28
N VAL A 399 11.41 -67.37 -20.26
CA VAL A 399 11.85 -66.37 -19.27
C VAL A 399 12.52 -65.19 -19.98
N THR A 400 13.55 -65.39 -20.80
CA THR A 400 14.37 -64.30 -21.38
C THR A 400 13.55 -63.24 -22.13
N TYR A 401 12.52 -63.65 -22.89
CA TYR A 401 11.58 -62.72 -23.52
C TYR A 401 10.77 -61.95 -22.48
N THR A 402 10.24 -62.65 -21.48
CA THR A 402 9.45 -62.09 -20.37
C THR A 402 10.25 -61.08 -19.54
N THR A 403 11.52 -61.37 -19.22
CA THR A 403 12.44 -60.45 -18.55
C THR A 403 12.61 -59.16 -19.34
N SER A 404 12.76 -59.25 -20.68
CA SER A 404 12.92 -58.08 -21.54
C SER A 404 11.64 -57.22 -21.61
N ASP A 405 10.46 -57.84 -21.57
CA ASP A 405 9.17 -57.17 -21.45
C ASP A 405 9.01 -56.43 -20.10
N LEU A 406 9.49 -57.04 -19.01
CA LEU A 406 9.46 -56.50 -17.65
C LEU A 406 10.45 -55.34 -17.46
N GLN A 407 11.68 -55.46 -17.95
CA GLN A 407 12.64 -54.35 -17.98
C GLN A 407 12.16 -53.23 -18.92
N GLY A 408 11.61 -53.58 -20.09
CA GLY A 408 11.00 -52.64 -21.02
C GLY A 408 9.84 -51.85 -20.41
N ALA A 409 9.10 -52.43 -19.45
CA ALA A 409 8.02 -51.73 -18.75
C ALA A 409 8.50 -50.48 -17.99
N ILE A 410 9.70 -50.50 -17.39
CA ILE A 410 10.30 -49.34 -16.70
C ILE A 410 11.32 -48.55 -17.55
N GLY A 411 11.65 -49.04 -18.74
CA GLY A 411 12.64 -48.43 -19.64
C GLY A 411 12.38 -46.95 -19.91
N GLY A 412 13.39 -46.11 -19.69
CA GLY A 412 13.33 -44.67 -19.93
C GLY A 412 12.49 -43.84 -18.94
N TYR A 413 11.91 -44.46 -17.90
CA TYR A 413 11.09 -43.75 -16.92
C TYR A 413 11.95 -42.81 -16.05
N GLN A 414 11.65 -41.51 -16.09
CA GLN A 414 12.30 -40.47 -15.28
C GLN A 414 11.24 -39.60 -14.60
N LEU A 415 11.39 -39.36 -13.29
CA LEU A 415 10.51 -38.47 -12.54
C LEU A 415 11.00 -37.01 -12.61
N PRO A 416 10.13 -36.04 -12.91
CA PRO A 416 10.49 -34.63 -12.87
C PRO A 416 10.78 -34.20 -11.42
N LYS A 417 12.03 -33.79 -11.14
CA LYS A 417 12.47 -33.37 -9.80
C LYS A 417 12.00 -31.95 -9.45
N LEU A 418 10.70 -31.79 -9.23
CA LEU A 418 10.10 -30.57 -8.67
C LEU A 418 10.27 -30.51 -7.14
N SER A 419 10.60 -29.32 -6.63
CA SER A 419 10.91 -29.09 -5.22
C SER A 419 9.67 -29.16 -4.33
N GLY A 420 9.41 -30.34 -3.76
CA GLY A 420 8.31 -30.61 -2.82
C GLY A 420 7.86 -32.08 -2.85
N SER A 421 7.98 -32.74 -4.00
CA SER A 421 7.40 -34.06 -4.26
C SER A 421 8.30 -35.24 -3.83
N THR A 422 8.62 -35.36 -2.53
CA THR A 422 9.49 -36.46 -2.03
C THR A 422 8.87 -37.84 -2.22
N ASN A 423 7.57 -37.98 -2.00
CA ASN A 423 6.92 -39.30 -1.92
C ASN A 423 6.71 -39.92 -3.30
N LEU A 424 6.36 -39.13 -4.32
CA LEU A 424 6.25 -39.62 -5.70
C LEU A 424 7.61 -40.06 -6.25
N ILE A 425 8.67 -39.31 -5.93
CA ILE A 425 10.06 -39.68 -6.27
C ILE A 425 10.43 -40.99 -5.57
N ALA A 426 10.27 -41.09 -4.25
CA ALA A 426 10.63 -42.28 -3.48
C ALA A 426 9.86 -43.55 -3.94
N SER A 427 8.55 -43.45 -4.19
CA SER A 427 7.75 -44.60 -4.66
C SER A 427 8.05 -44.99 -6.11
N GLY A 428 8.43 -44.03 -6.96
CA GLY A 428 8.90 -44.31 -8.32
C GLY A 428 10.30 -44.92 -8.36
N GLU A 429 11.22 -44.42 -7.54
CA GLU A 429 12.55 -45.02 -7.34
C GLU A 429 12.45 -46.43 -6.71
N ALA A 430 11.49 -46.66 -5.81
CA ALA A 430 11.18 -47.98 -5.27
C ALA A 430 10.60 -48.95 -6.34
N LEU A 431 9.75 -48.47 -7.26
CA LEU A 431 9.25 -49.28 -8.38
C LEU A 431 10.37 -49.68 -9.35
N ILE A 432 11.28 -48.76 -9.68
CA ILE A 432 12.47 -49.05 -10.49
C ILE A 432 13.35 -50.10 -9.78
N SER A 433 13.59 -49.91 -8.48
CA SER A 433 14.42 -50.81 -7.67
C SER A 433 13.80 -52.21 -7.54
N LEU A 434 12.49 -52.31 -7.34
CA LEU A 434 11.76 -53.57 -7.26
C LEU A 434 11.89 -54.39 -8.55
N VAL A 435 11.69 -53.74 -9.70
CA VAL A 435 11.83 -54.37 -11.02
C VAL A 435 13.29 -54.71 -11.31
N SER A 436 14.25 -53.89 -10.89
CA SER A 436 15.68 -54.19 -11.01
C SER A 436 16.09 -55.41 -10.17
N ASN A 437 15.68 -55.49 -8.91
CA ASN A 437 16.02 -56.60 -8.00
C ASN A 437 15.54 -57.95 -8.56
N ILE A 438 14.32 -58.00 -9.11
CA ILE A 438 13.74 -59.19 -9.73
C ILE A 438 14.41 -59.49 -11.08
N THR A 439 14.49 -58.50 -11.98
CA THR A 439 14.98 -58.72 -13.36
C THR A 439 16.48 -58.99 -13.44
N VAL A 440 17.26 -58.65 -12.41
CA VAL A 440 18.65 -59.09 -12.28
C VAL A 440 18.73 -60.45 -11.58
N ASN A 441 18.36 -60.54 -10.30
CA ASN A 441 18.79 -61.69 -9.47
C ASN A 441 17.96 -62.97 -9.70
N VAL A 442 16.65 -62.86 -9.89
CA VAL A 442 15.80 -64.03 -10.20
C VAL A 442 16.15 -64.57 -11.59
N ASN A 443 16.43 -63.68 -12.54
CA ASN A 443 16.75 -64.06 -13.90
C ASN A 443 18.20 -64.53 -14.08
N ASP A 444 19.15 -64.10 -13.25
CA ASP A 444 20.47 -64.74 -13.13
C ASP A 444 20.34 -66.23 -12.79
N VAL A 445 19.45 -66.59 -11.85
CA VAL A 445 19.17 -68.00 -11.51
C VAL A 445 18.55 -68.74 -12.69
N LEU A 446 17.50 -68.20 -13.31
CA LEU A 446 16.80 -68.84 -14.44
C LEU A 446 17.70 -68.96 -15.68
N ARG A 447 18.56 -67.97 -15.92
CA ARG A 447 19.59 -67.98 -16.97
C ARG A 447 20.67 -69.01 -16.66
N ASN A 448 21.14 -69.13 -15.42
CA ASN A 448 22.06 -70.21 -15.04
C ASN A 448 21.44 -71.60 -15.21
N ILE A 449 20.16 -71.78 -14.84
CA ILE A 449 19.42 -73.02 -15.11
C ILE A 449 19.33 -73.30 -16.61
N SER A 450 19.04 -72.28 -17.43
CA SER A 450 19.03 -72.39 -18.90
C SER A 450 20.41 -72.75 -19.46
N THR A 451 21.47 -72.09 -19.01
CA THR A 451 22.85 -72.36 -19.42
C THR A 451 23.31 -73.77 -19.03
N VAL A 452 22.98 -74.24 -17.81
CA VAL A 452 23.24 -75.63 -17.38
C VAL A 452 22.34 -76.62 -18.12
N ALA A 453 21.13 -76.23 -18.50
CA ALA A 453 20.22 -77.06 -19.32
C ALA A 453 20.65 -77.18 -20.79
N ASN A 454 21.42 -76.22 -21.32
CA ASN A 454 21.91 -76.24 -22.70
C ASN A 454 23.34 -76.80 -22.80
N ASN A 455 24.25 -76.38 -21.93
CA ASN A 455 25.68 -76.73 -21.96
C ASN A 455 26.00 -78.00 -21.12
N ARG A 456 25.10 -78.99 -21.14
CA ARG A 456 25.06 -80.16 -20.22
C ARG A 456 26.28 -81.09 -20.23
N LEU A 457 27.20 -80.95 -21.19
CA LEU A 457 28.30 -81.90 -21.41
C LEU A 457 29.64 -81.50 -20.79
N THR A 458 29.77 -80.24 -20.38
CA THR A 458 31.03 -79.68 -19.83
C THR A 458 30.87 -79.00 -18.48
N ALA A 459 29.63 -78.91 -17.96
CA ALA A 459 29.30 -78.21 -16.72
C ALA A 459 29.98 -78.84 -15.49
N PRO A 460 31.01 -78.21 -14.87
CA PRO A 460 31.69 -78.77 -13.71
C PRO A 460 30.92 -78.41 -12.42
N SER A 461 31.31 -79.02 -11.30
CA SER A 461 30.72 -78.74 -9.98
C SER A 461 30.75 -77.26 -9.56
N CYS A 462 31.70 -76.47 -10.09
CA CYS A 462 31.73 -75.02 -9.88
C CYS A 462 30.54 -74.27 -10.48
N MET A 463 29.88 -74.78 -11.52
CA MET A 463 28.68 -74.14 -12.08
C MET A 463 27.47 -74.31 -11.15
N PHE A 464 27.34 -75.45 -10.47
CA PHE A 464 26.34 -75.64 -9.41
C PHE A 464 26.66 -74.79 -8.16
N SER A 465 27.95 -74.63 -7.82
CA SER A 465 28.36 -73.70 -6.76
C SER A 465 27.92 -72.26 -7.06
N ASN A 466 28.10 -71.80 -8.30
CA ASN A 466 27.64 -70.48 -8.76
C ASN A 466 26.11 -70.36 -8.73
N MET A 467 25.38 -71.44 -9.01
CA MET A 467 23.92 -71.45 -8.93
C MET A 467 23.43 -71.14 -7.51
N ASN A 468 24.00 -71.78 -6.48
CA ASN A 468 23.71 -71.42 -5.08
C ASN A 468 23.96 -69.93 -4.82
N THR A 469 25.10 -69.38 -5.24
CA THR A 469 25.43 -67.96 -5.02
C THR A 469 24.55 -66.98 -5.83
N THR A 470 23.81 -67.46 -6.84
CA THR A 470 22.70 -66.69 -7.45
C THR A 470 21.36 -66.89 -6.74
N ILE A 471 21.07 -68.08 -6.24
CA ILE A 471 19.83 -68.40 -5.50
C ILE A 471 19.81 -67.61 -4.17
N ASP A 472 20.91 -67.60 -3.43
CA ASP A 472 21.06 -66.83 -2.18
C ASP A 472 20.83 -65.32 -2.44
N ARG A 473 21.43 -64.76 -3.50
CA ARG A 473 21.22 -63.37 -3.93
C ARG A 473 19.78 -63.09 -4.35
N ALA A 474 19.13 -64.03 -5.04
CA ALA A 474 17.73 -63.91 -5.43
C ALA A 474 16.80 -63.88 -4.21
N PHE A 475 17.03 -64.71 -3.19
CA PHE A 475 16.25 -64.67 -1.95
C PHE A 475 16.45 -63.37 -1.16
N VAL A 476 17.68 -62.89 -0.98
CA VAL A 476 17.92 -61.57 -0.37
C VAL A 476 17.19 -60.45 -1.13
N SER A 477 17.22 -60.48 -2.46
CA SER A 477 16.55 -59.49 -3.32
C SER A 477 15.01 -59.56 -3.23
N LEU A 478 14.45 -60.74 -2.92
CA LEU A 478 13.01 -60.97 -2.73
C LEU A 478 12.55 -60.56 -1.32
N ASP A 479 13.38 -60.71 -0.30
CA ASP A 479 13.07 -60.18 1.05
C ASP A 479 13.09 -58.63 1.06
N GLU A 480 14.06 -58.00 0.40
CA GLU A 480 14.09 -56.54 0.20
C GLU A 480 12.85 -56.01 -0.52
N ALA A 481 12.30 -56.79 -1.46
CA ALA A 481 11.14 -56.41 -2.26
C ALA A 481 9.88 -56.16 -1.42
N SER A 482 9.77 -56.77 -0.23
CA SER A 482 8.69 -56.49 0.74
C SER A 482 8.67 -55.00 1.15
N THR A 483 9.84 -54.44 1.49
CA THR A 483 10.01 -53.03 1.90
C THR A 483 9.79 -52.07 0.73
N LEU A 484 10.23 -52.46 -0.48
CA LEU A 484 9.98 -51.70 -1.70
C LEU A 484 8.47 -51.66 -2.03
N ILE A 485 7.77 -52.78 -1.91
CA ILE A 485 6.32 -52.86 -2.09
C ILE A 485 5.58 -52.00 -1.05
N GLN A 486 5.99 -51.98 0.23
CA GLN A 486 5.42 -51.05 1.22
C GLN A 486 5.63 -49.57 0.85
N THR A 487 6.79 -49.24 0.26
CA THR A 487 7.11 -47.88 -0.21
C THR A 487 6.30 -47.48 -1.47
N ILE A 488 5.82 -48.46 -2.24
CA ILE A 488 4.86 -48.27 -3.34
C ILE A 488 3.42 -48.18 -2.80
N GLN A 489 3.10 -48.93 -1.74
CA GLN A 489 1.78 -48.98 -1.10
C GLN A 489 1.35 -47.65 -0.49
N THR A 490 2.28 -46.87 0.07
CA THR A 490 1.99 -45.54 0.63
C THR A 490 1.59 -44.49 -0.42
N SER A 491 1.72 -44.81 -1.72
CA SER A 491 1.47 -43.90 -2.84
C SER A 491 0.57 -44.47 -3.94
N THR A 492 0.02 -45.70 -3.77
CA THR A 492 -0.81 -46.41 -4.75
C THR A 492 -1.93 -47.19 -4.04
N SER A 493 -2.72 -48.02 -4.75
CA SER A 493 -3.75 -48.84 -4.10
C SER A 493 -3.22 -50.08 -3.40
N SER A 494 -3.93 -50.47 -2.35
CA SER A 494 -3.88 -51.81 -1.76
C SER A 494 -4.21 -52.93 -2.76
N GLN A 495 -4.96 -52.66 -3.84
CA GLN A 495 -5.20 -53.64 -4.91
C GLN A 495 -3.94 -53.86 -5.77
N ASN A 496 -3.37 -52.81 -6.36
CA ASN A 496 -2.14 -52.95 -7.15
C ASN A 496 -0.98 -53.47 -6.29
N THR A 497 -0.88 -53.01 -5.04
CA THR A 497 0.07 -53.55 -4.05
C THR A 497 -0.21 -55.03 -3.74
N GLY A 498 -1.45 -55.41 -3.46
CA GLY A 498 -1.82 -56.81 -3.17
C GLY A 498 -1.56 -57.73 -4.36
N THR A 499 -1.72 -57.23 -5.59
CA THR A 499 -1.33 -57.92 -6.81
C THR A 499 0.19 -58.03 -6.95
N LEU A 500 0.96 -56.98 -6.66
CA LEU A 500 2.44 -57.04 -6.58
C LEU A 500 2.89 -58.11 -5.56
N THR A 501 2.38 -58.07 -4.33
CA THR A 501 2.70 -59.05 -3.28
C THR A 501 2.29 -60.46 -3.69
N SER A 502 1.14 -60.64 -4.35
CA SER A 502 0.69 -61.94 -4.86
C SER A 502 1.64 -62.51 -5.92
N TRP A 503 2.05 -61.72 -6.90
CA TRP A 503 3.05 -62.14 -7.88
C TRP A 503 4.40 -62.41 -7.22
N LEU A 504 4.83 -61.59 -6.26
CA LEU A 504 6.12 -61.79 -5.58
C LEU A 504 6.13 -63.05 -4.71
N MET A 505 5.05 -63.35 -3.99
CA MET A 505 4.90 -64.61 -3.25
C MET A 505 4.87 -65.82 -4.19
N MET A 506 4.26 -65.72 -5.38
CA MET A 506 4.33 -66.77 -6.40
C MET A 506 5.76 -66.98 -6.90
N ILE A 507 6.53 -65.91 -7.15
CA ILE A 507 7.95 -65.99 -7.51
C ILE A 507 8.76 -66.62 -6.37
N GLN A 508 8.61 -66.14 -5.13
CA GLN A 508 9.36 -66.62 -3.96
C GLN A 508 9.08 -68.10 -3.66
N THR A 509 7.81 -68.52 -3.76
CA THR A 509 7.41 -69.93 -3.59
C THR A 509 7.99 -70.80 -4.71
N ALA A 510 7.82 -70.40 -5.97
CA ALA A 510 8.34 -71.16 -7.10
C ALA A 510 9.88 -71.17 -7.15
N MET A 511 10.57 -70.16 -6.59
CA MET A 511 12.02 -70.15 -6.40
C MET A 511 12.48 -71.12 -5.30
N ALA A 512 11.70 -71.30 -4.22
CA ALA A 512 11.94 -72.34 -3.21
C ALA A 512 11.72 -73.74 -3.78
N ASP A 513 10.67 -73.94 -4.60
CA ASP A 513 10.46 -75.16 -5.37
C ASP A 513 11.62 -75.43 -6.34
N ILE A 514 12.03 -74.43 -7.14
CA ILE A 514 13.20 -74.52 -8.04
C ILE A 514 14.44 -74.94 -7.26
N SER A 515 14.77 -74.29 -6.14
CA SER A 515 15.92 -74.65 -5.31
C SER A 515 15.83 -76.08 -4.78
N THR A 516 14.65 -76.51 -4.35
CA THR A 516 14.40 -77.86 -3.82
C THR A 516 14.54 -78.94 -4.90
N TYR A 517 13.94 -78.74 -6.08
CA TYR A 517 14.06 -79.70 -7.18
C TYR A 517 15.45 -79.68 -7.84
N LEU A 518 16.18 -78.55 -7.78
CA LEU A 518 17.59 -78.48 -8.19
C LEU A 518 18.52 -79.26 -7.27
N ASP A 519 18.36 -79.17 -5.94
CA ASP A 519 19.16 -79.98 -5.01
C ASP A 519 18.87 -81.49 -5.15
N GLN A 520 17.60 -81.85 -5.33
CA GLN A 520 17.20 -83.23 -5.62
C GLN A 520 17.78 -83.71 -6.97
N LEU A 521 17.76 -82.86 -8.00
CA LEU A 521 18.35 -83.16 -9.31
C LEU A 521 19.88 -83.29 -9.22
N TYR A 522 20.55 -82.37 -8.52
CA TYR A 522 22.00 -82.41 -8.27
C TYR A 522 22.39 -83.68 -7.51
N THR A 523 21.66 -84.02 -6.45
CA THR A 523 21.83 -85.28 -5.69
C THR A 523 21.63 -86.51 -6.60
N GLY A 524 20.67 -86.48 -7.52
CA GLY A 524 20.47 -87.53 -8.53
C GLY A 524 21.62 -87.62 -9.55
N VAL A 525 22.09 -86.48 -10.06
CA VAL A 525 23.23 -86.40 -10.99
C VAL A 525 24.52 -86.88 -10.34
N VAL A 526 24.80 -86.49 -9.09
CA VAL A 526 25.95 -86.97 -8.32
C VAL A 526 25.88 -88.48 -8.13
N LYS A 527 24.70 -89.07 -7.86
CA LYS A 527 24.52 -90.54 -7.79
C LYS A 527 24.76 -91.22 -9.14
N VAL A 528 24.31 -90.65 -10.26
CA VAL A 528 24.63 -91.16 -11.61
C VAL A 528 26.15 -91.15 -11.83
N LEU A 529 26.81 -90.01 -11.59
CA LEU A 529 28.25 -89.83 -11.82
C LEU A 529 29.12 -90.71 -10.91
N THR A 530 28.71 -90.93 -9.65
CA THR A 530 29.44 -91.78 -8.69
C THR A 530 29.12 -93.27 -8.82
N SER A 531 28.11 -93.67 -9.60
CA SER A 531 27.74 -95.09 -9.78
C SER A 531 28.78 -95.94 -10.52
N GLY A 532 29.69 -95.30 -11.27
CA GLY A 532 30.68 -95.97 -12.12
C GLY A 532 30.11 -96.77 -13.29
N GLN A 533 28.78 -96.73 -13.51
CA GLN A 533 28.10 -97.45 -14.58
C GLN A 533 28.13 -96.67 -15.90
N PRO A 534 28.02 -97.34 -17.06
CA PRO A 534 27.82 -96.67 -18.34
C PRO A 534 26.56 -95.78 -18.31
N LEU A 535 26.64 -94.62 -18.97
CA LEU A 535 25.54 -93.64 -19.08
C LEU A 535 24.43 -94.14 -20.01
N THR A 536 23.67 -95.14 -19.55
CA THR A 536 22.50 -95.67 -20.25
C THR A 536 21.21 -95.03 -19.72
N GLN A 537 20.15 -95.11 -20.53
CA GLN A 537 18.80 -94.67 -20.13
C GLN A 537 18.35 -95.27 -18.80
N ALA A 538 18.62 -96.56 -18.56
CA ALA A 538 18.25 -97.25 -17.32
C ALA A 538 19.06 -96.75 -16.11
N THR A 539 20.37 -96.50 -16.28
CA THR A 539 21.22 -95.92 -15.22
C THR A 539 20.70 -94.56 -14.77
N ILE A 540 20.22 -93.75 -15.73
CA ILE A 540 19.78 -92.37 -15.52
C ILE A 540 18.39 -92.34 -14.88
N THR A 541 17.40 -93.06 -15.41
CA THR A 541 16.03 -93.07 -14.87
C THR A 541 15.91 -93.76 -13.50
N ALA A 542 16.84 -94.65 -13.14
CA ALA A 542 16.91 -95.25 -11.81
C ALA A 542 17.38 -94.27 -10.72
N ASN A 543 18.09 -93.20 -11.08
CA ASN A 543 18.70 -92.25 -10.13
C ASN A 543 18.12 -90.83 -10.19
N ILE A 544 17.54 -90.44 -11.34
CA ILE A 544 16.86 -89.16 -11.55
C ILE A 544 15.40 -89.44 -11.89
N GLN A 545 14.50 -89.16 -10.94
CA GLN A 545 13.07 -89.37 -11.15
C GLN A 545 12.50 -88.34 -12.13
N GLN A 546 11.68 -88.79 -13.08
CA GLN A 546 11.07 -87.94 -14.10
C GLN A 546 10.10 -86.90 -13.50
N SER A 547 9.52 -87.19 -12.34
CA SER A 547 8.73 -86.26 -11.52
C SER A 547 9.49 -85.00 -11.14
N ILE A 548 10.76 -85.11 -10.72
CA ILE A 548 11.60 -83.97 -10.32
C ILE A 548 11.79 -83.01 -11.51
N MET A 549 12.01 -83.55 -12.71
CA MET A 549 12.22 -82.76 -13.92
C MET A 549 10.92 -82.07 -14.40
N VAL A 550 9.77 -82.76 -14.29
CA VAL A 550 8.46 -82.18 -14.57
C VAL A 550 8.10 -81.08 -13.58
N ASN A 551 8.34 -81.29 -12.29
CA ASN A 551 8.06 -80.30 -11.25
C ASN A 551 8.96 -79.07 -11.37
N LEU A 552 10.25 -79.25 -11.69
CA LEU A 552 11.18 -78.15 -11.96
C LEU A 552 10.74 -77.32 -13.19
N ALA A 553 10.33 -77.97 -14.28
CA ALA A 553 9.75 -77.27 -15.43
C ALA A 553 8.44 -76.53 -15.07
N GLY A 554 7.60 -77.12 -14.22
CA GLY A 554 6.39 -76.50 -13.69
C GLY A 554 6.68 -75.24 -12.88
N ALA A 555 7.63 -75.29 -11.94
CA ALA A 555 8.02 -74.15 -11.12
C ALA A 555 8.61 -73.00 -11.96
N ILE A 556 9.46 -73.30 -12.94
CA ILE A 556 9.96 -72.30 -13.91
C ILE A 556 8.81 -71.65 -14.71
N SER A 557 7.81 -72.44 -15.10
CA SER A 557 6.61 -71.93 -15.77
C SER A 557 5.76 -71.02 -14.86
N VAL A 558 5.68 -71.31 -13.56
CA VAL A 558 5.02 -70.44 -12.56
C VAL A 558 5.77 -69.11 -12.43
N VAL A 559 7.11 -69.10 -12.30
CA VAL A 559 7.89 -67.84 -12.26
C VAL A 559 7.68 -67.04 -13.54
N THR A 560 7.75 -67.68 -14.72
CA THR A 560 7.51 -67.04 -16.02
C THR A 560 6.10 -66.44 -16.12
N THR A 561 5.10 -67.10 -15.54
CA THR A 561 3.72 -66.61 -15.51
C THR A 561 3.56 -65.42 -14.55
N ALA A 562 4.21 -65.48 -13.39
CA ALA A 562 4.20 -64.40 -12.41
C ALA A 562 4.94 -63.16 -12.92
N GLU A 563 6.05 -63.29 -13.67
CA GLU A 563 6.71 -62.15 -14.32
C GLU A 563 5.82 -61.47 -15.39
N LYS A 564 5.00 -62.22 -16.14
CA LYS A 564 4.03 -61.63 -17.08
C LYS A 564 2.91 -60.88 -16.38
N GLY A 565 2.42 -61.43 -15.27
CA GLY A 565 1.48 -60.75 -14.38
C GLY A 565 2.07 -59.46 -13.82
N LEU A 566 3.27 -59.54 -13.25
CA LEU A 566 4.05 -58.43 -12.71
C LEU A 566 4.28 -57.33 -13.76
N THR A 567 4.69 -57.70 -14.98
CA THR A 567 4.88 -56.76 -16.11
C THR A 567 3.62 -55.94 -16.37
N THR A 568 2.45 -56.59 -16.34
CA THR A 568 1.16 -55.94 -16.57
C THR A 568 0.84 -54.96 -15.43
N THR A 569 1.03 -55.37 -14.17
CA THR A 569 0.84 -54.51 -12.99
C THR A 569 1.79 -53.32 -12.98
N VAL A 570 3.08 -53.52 -13.31
CA VAL A 570 4.10 -52.47 -13.39
C VAL A 570 3.76 -51.42 -14.46
N ARG A 571 3.31 -51.84 -15.65
CA ARG A 571 2.89 -50.91 -16.73
C ARG A 571 1.70 -50.03 -16.28
N THR A 572 0.73 -50.60 -15.56
CA THR A 572 -0.41 -49.86 -15.01
C THR A 572 0.02 -48.83 -13.95
N ILE A 573 0.89 -49.21 -13.01
CA ILE A 573 1.41 -48.30 -11.98
C ILE A 573 2.22 -47.16 -12.62
N ARG A 574 3.12 -47.48 -13.57
CA ARG A 574 3.92 -46.49 -14.30
C ARG A 574 3.05 -45.46 -15.03
N SER A 575 2.10 -45.91 -15.85
CA SER A 575 1.20 -45.01 -16.61
C SER A 575 0.44 -44.05 -15.67
N SER A 576 0.08 -44.53 -14.49
CA SER A 576 -0.57 -43.72 -13.46
C SER A 576 0.36 -42.67 -12.85
N PHE A 577 1.62 -43.02 -12.55
CA PHE A 577 2.61 -42.04 -12.08
C PHE A 577 2.98 -41.02 -13.18
N GLU A 578 3.05 -41.42 -14.46
CA GLU A 578 3.26 -40.51 -15.59
C GLU A 578 2.09 -39.52 -15.74
N GLN A 579 0.85 -39.99 -15.62
CA GLN A 579 -0.33 -39.11 -15.55
C GLN A 579 -0.23 -38.16 -14.35
N SER A 580 0.17 -38.65 -13.18
CA SER A 580 0.35 -37.87 -11.95
C SER A 580 1.40 -36.76 -12.12
N GLY A 581 2.53 -37.06 -12.77
CA GLY A 581 3.60 -36.11 -13.06
C GLY A 581 3.18 -35.05 -14.07
N ASN A 582 2.44 -35.41 -15.12
CA ASN A 582 1.91 -34.46 -16.10
C ASN A 582 0.89 -33.49 -15.47
N ILE A 583 0.05 -34.02 -14.59
CA ILE A 583 -0.89 -33.25 -13.77
C ILE A 583 -0.13 -32.27 -12.87
N LEU A 584 0.83 -32.75 -12.08
CA LEU A 584 1.66 -31.91 -11.19
C LEU A 584 2.46 -30.84 -11.95
N ASN A 585 3.03 -31.17 -13.12
CA ASN A 585 3.74 -30.22 -13.97
C ASN A 585 2.81 -29.10 -14.48
N THR A 586 1.57 -29.43 -14.83
CA THR A 586 0.58 -28.46 -15.31
C THR A 586 0.24 -27.45 -14.21
N TYR A 587 -0.06 -27.95 -13.01
CA TYR A 587 -0.35 -27.11 -11.85
C TYR A 587 0.87 -26.31 -11.37
N SER A 588 2.08 -26.89 -11.40
CA SER A 588 3.30 -26.12 -11.12
C SER A 588 3.44 -24.94 -12.09
N ASN A 589 3.19 -25.14 -13.39
CA ASN A 589 3.17 -24.05 -14.37
C ASN A 589 2.07 -23.02 -14.09
N ASP A 590 0.86 -23.44 -13.71
CA ASP A 590 -0.24 -22.49 -13.40
C ASP A 590 -0.05 -21.72 -12.10
N LEU A 591 0.59 -22.31 -11.08
CA LEU A 591 1.05 -21.61 -9.88
C LEU A 591 2.18 -20.61 -10.22
N TYR A 592 3.12 -20.96 -11.10
CA TYR A 592 4.11 -20.01 -11.63
C TYR A 592 3.45 -18.89 -12.45
N ASN A 593 2.46 -19.19 -13.30
CA ASN A 593 1.69 -18.21 -14.06
C ASN A 593 0.91 -17.26 -13.12
N ALA A 594 0.30 -17.79 -12.06
CA ALA A 594 -0.39 -17.01 -11.04
C ALA A 594 0.59 -16.10 -10.28
N LEU A 595 1.76 -16.61 -9.87
CA LEU A 595 2.82 -15.81 -9.26
C LEU A 595 3.32 -14.70 -10.20
N ILE A 596 3.50 -14.98 -11.49
CA ILE A 596 3.86 -13.98 -12.51
C ILE A 596 2.75 -12.94 -12.68
N SER A 597 1.48 -13.35 -12.73
CA SER A 597 0.33 -12.43 -12.81
C SER A 597 0.23 -11.53 -11.59
N VAL A 598 0.42 -12.08 -10.39
CA VAL A 598 0.43 -11.34 -9.12
C VAL A 598 1.62 -10.37 -9.05
N ASN A 599 2.83 -10.79 -9.45
CA ASN A 599 4.01 -9.92 -9.51
C ASN A 599 3.85 -8.79 -10.55
N ASN A 600 3.22 -9.08 -11.70
CA ASN A 600 2.87 -8.05 -12.69
C ASN A 600 1.82 -7.09 -12.14
N THR A 601 0.80 -7.58 -11.43
CA THR A 601 -0.24 -6.74 -10.81
C THR A 601 0.35 -5.87 -9.68
N GLN A 602 1.28 -6.41 -8.87
CA GLN A 602 2.07 -5.64 -7.91
C GLN A 602 2.91 -4.56 -8.60
N LYS A 603 3.54 -4.89 -9.74
CA LYS A 603 4.34 -3.95 -10.52
C LYS A 603 3.49 -2.85 -11.15
N ASP A 604 2.28 -3.14 -11.62
CA ASP A 604 1.37 -2.14 -12.17
C ASP A 604 0.69 -1.30 -11.09
N TYR A 605 0.43 -1.86 -9.91
CA TYR A 605 0.10 -1.09 -8.71
C TYR A 605 1.26 -0.16 -8.32
N TYR A 606 2.50 -0.66 -8.28
CA TYR A 606 3.70 0.16 -8.06
C TYR A 606 3.83 1.27 -9.11
N ASN A 607 3.66 0.97 -10.40
CA ASN A 607 3.67 1.97 -11.47
C ASN A 607 2.61 3.07 -11.26
N GLN A 608 1.40 2.69 -10.83
CA GLN A 608 0.33 3.64 -10.51
C GLN A 608 0.65 4.49 -9.29
N VAL A 609 1.16 3.88 -8.20
CA VAL A 609 1.52 4.63 -6.98
C VAL A 609 2.74 5.52 -7.22
N VAL A 610 3.77 5.08 -7.94
CA VAL A 610 4.92 5.90 -8.34
C VAL A 610 4.46 7.06 -9.23
N SER A 611 3.62 6.81 -10.24
CA SER A 611 3.07 7.85 -11.11
C SER A 611 2.28 8.90 -10.29
N ARG A 612 1.45 8.43 -9.36
CA ARG A 612 0.71 9.28 -8.40
C ARG A 612 1.66 10.06 -7.49
N VAL A 613 2.63 9.41 -6.83
CA VAL A 613 3.63 10.06 -5.97
C VAL A 613 4.45 11.11 -6.73
N ASN A 614 4.91 10.81 -7.94
CA ASN A 614 5.65 11.76 -8.77
C ASN A 614 4.77 12.95 -9.19
N SER A 615 3.49 12.72 -9.50
CA SER A 615 2.50 13.78 -9.73
C SER A 615 2.29 14.62 -8.47
N TYR A 616 2.17 14.00 -7.30
CA TYR A 616 2.02 14.68 -6.00
C TYR A 616 3.24 15.52 -5.66
N GLN A 617 4.45 14.96 -5.76
CA GLN A 617 5.72 15.69 -5.57
C GLN A 617 5.85 16.85 -6.57
N GLY A 618 5.39 16.68 -7.81
CA GLY A 618 5.26 17.74 -8.80
C GLY A 618 4.34 18.86 -8.34
N LYS A 619 3.08 18.55 -7.97
CA LYS A 619 2.09 19.52 -7.46
C LYS A 619 2.58 20.24 -6.20
N ILE A 620 3.18 19.52 -5.26
CA ILE A 620 3.75 20.05 -4.00
C ILE A 620 4.87 21.05 -4.31
N THR A 621 5.88 20.62 -5.09
CA THR A 621 7.06 21.44 -5.41
C THR A 621 6.67 22.67 -6.24
N TRP A 622 5.66 22.55 -7.10
CA TRP A 622 5.09 23.64 -7.88
C TRP A 622 4.41 24.70 -6.99
N GLU A 623 3.42 24.30 -6.17
CA GLU A 623 2.62 25.26 -5.38
C GLU A 623 3.43 25.92 -4.24
N PHE A 624 4.33 25.19 -3.58
CA PHE A 624 5.31 25.82 -2.65
C PHE A 624 6.24 26.79 -3.40
N GLY A 625 6.69 26.42 -4.61
CA GLY A 625 7.53 27.28 -5.46
C GLY A 625 6.84 28.58 -5.89
N TRP A 626 5.52 28.57 -6.10
CA TRP A 626 4.72 29.78 -6.30
C TRP A 626 4.71 30.66 -5.05
N GLY A 627 4.47 30.09 -3.86
CA GLY A 627 4.48 30.83 -2.60
C GLY A 627 5.81 31.56 -2.34
N VAL A 628 6.94 30.87 -2.54
CA VAL A 628 8.29 31.47 -2.46
C VAL A 628 8.47 32.58 -3.51
N THR A 629 7.97 32.37 -4.72
CA THR A 629 8.11 33.34 -5.83
C THR A 629 7.31 34.62 -5.58
N ASP A 630 6.05 34.52 -5.16
CA ASP A 630 5.20 35.67 -4.85
C ASP A 630 5.78 36.50 -3.69
N ILE A 631 6.20 35.85 -2.60
CA ILE A 631 6.83 36.54 -1.46
C ILE A 631 8.16 37.19 -1.89
N ARG A 632 9.04 36.45 -2.59
CA ARG A 632 10.35 36.97 -3.06
C ARG A 632 10.20 38.14 -4.02
N ASN A 633 9.16 38.18 -4.86
CA ASN A 633 8.89 39.30 -5.75
C ASN A 633 8.58 40.60 -4.97
N THR A 634 7.86 40.51 -3.85
CA THR A 634 7.58 41.70 -3.00
C THR A 634 8.83 42.31 -2.36
N LEU A 635 9.88 41.51 -2.12
CA LEU A 635 11.11 41.97 -1.44
C LEU A 635 11.77 43.16 -2.16
N SER A 636 11.72 43.18 -3.49
CA SER A 636 12.20 44.27 -4.34
C SER A 636 11.60 45.64 -3.98
N ARG A 637 10.35 45.65 -3.49
CA ARG A 637 9.61 46.86 -3.08
C ARG A 637 9.97 47.30 -1.66
N VAL A 638 10.28 46.35 -0.76
CA VAL A 638 10.67 46.62 0.64
C VAL A 638 11.97 47.42 0.71
N ASN A 639 12.90 47.16 -0.23
CA ASN A 639 14.21 47.84 -0.27
C ASN A 639 14.14 49.37 -0.29
N ASN A 640 13.08 49.98 -0.86
CA ASN A 640 12.90 51.44 -0.85
C ASN A 640 12.71 52.03 0.56
N PHE A 641 12.29 51.20 1.52
CA PHE A 641 12.02 51.57 2.92
C PHE A 641 13.18 51.23 3.88
N VAL A 642 14.18 50.47 3.41
CA VAL A 642 15.39 50.03 4.16
C VAL A 642 16.39 51.17 4.39
N PHE A 643 16.24 52.28 3.66
CA PHE A 643 17.06 53.48 3.73
C PHE A 643 16.32 54.72 4.28
N ASP A 644 15.03 54.59 4.61
CA ASP A 644 14.21 55.68 5.13
C ASP A 644 14.27 55.75 6.66
N GLN A 645 14.44 56.94 7.23
CA GLN A 645 14.69 57.11 8.67
C GLN A 645 13.56 56.57 9.57
N ASP A 646 12.30 56.69 9.16
CA ASP A 646 11.15 56.28 9.97
C ASP A 646 10.83 54.77 9.80
N THR A 647 11.11 54.18 8.61
CA THR A 647 10.77 52.76 8.32
C THR A 647 11.95 51.77 8.32
N THR A 648 13.20 52.23 8.38
CA THR A 648 14.41 51.39 8.21
C THR A 648 14.43 50.14 9.07
N GLN A 649 14.06 50.23 10.35
CA GLN A 649 14.14 49.10 11.28
C GLN A 649 13.18 47.98 10.90
N SER A 650 11.88 48.29 10.78
CA SER A 650 10.85 47.32 10.40
C SER A 650 11.06 46.75 9.00
N ALA A 651 11.56 47.56 8.05
CA ALA A 651 11.88 47.10 6.70
C ALA A 651 13.05 46.10 6.68
N LYS A 652 14.10 46.33 7.50
CA LYS A 652 15.22 45.38 7.66
C LYS A 652 14.77 44.09 8.36
N GLN A 653 13.96 44.19 9.41
CA GLN A 653 13.41 43.03 10.12
C GLN A 653 12.51 42.18 9.21
N LEU A 654 11.66 42.81 8.38
CA LEU A 654 10.83 42.10 7.41
C LEU A 654 11.66 41.40 6.32
N ASN A 655 12.75 42.01 5.84
CA ASN A 655 13.65 41.38 4.87
C ASN A 655 14.25 40.07 5.43
N VAL A 656 14.70 40.08 6.68
CA VAL A 656 15.16 38.85 7.39
C VAL A 656 14.02 37.85 7.57
N SER A 657 12.84 38.29 8.01
CA SER A 657 11.65 37.44 8.19
C SER A 657 11.23 36.75 6.89
N ILE A 658 11.24 37.45 5.75
CA ILE A 658 10.99 36.88 4.41
C ILE A 658 11.99 35.77 4.08
N GLY A 659 13.28 35.93 4.43
CA GLY A 659 14.29 34.89 4.29
C GLY A 659 13.95 33.63 5.10
N VAL A 660 13.58 33.80 6.38
CA VAL A 660 13.15 32.72 7.27
C VAL A 660 11.88 32.03 6.77
N THR A 661 10.88 32.79 6.32
CA THR A 661 9.62 32.29 5.75
C THR A 661 9.86 31.42 4.52
N ASN A 662 10.69 31.86 3.58
CA ASN A 662 11.03 31.06 2.39
C ASN A 662 11.75 29.76 2.76
N ASN A 663 12.75 29.81 3.64
CA ASN A 663 13.45 28.61 4.10
C ASN A 663 12.52 27.63 4.82
N ALA A 664 11.54 28.14 5.59
CA ALA A 664 10.52 27.32 6.24
C ALA A 664 9.53 26.70 5.25
N ILE A 665 9.18 27.40 4.17
CA ILE A 665 8.40 26.84 3.04
C ILE A 665 9.16 25.64 2.44
N ASP A 666 10.39 25.87 1.96
CA ASP A 666 11.19 24.85 1.27
C ASP A 666 11.45 23.63 2.17
N SER A 667 11.63 23.85 3.48
CA SER A 667 11.79 22.78 4.48
C SER A 667 10.53 21.91 4.65
N ASN A 668 9.34 22.51 4.69
CA ASN A 668 8.09 21.73 4.80
C ASN A 668 7.83 20.94 3.50
N ALA A 669 8.11 21.53 2.33
CA ALA A 669 8.03 20.84 1.04
C ALA A 669 8.92 19.57 1.00
N LEU A 670 10.17 19.69 1.45
CA LEU A 670 11.11 18.57 1.52
C LEU A 670 10.64 17.46 2.46
N ILE A 671 10.06 17.81 3.62
CA ILE A 671 9.52 16.82 4.59
C ILE A 671 8.41 15.98 3.95
N ILE A 672 7.46 16.62 3.26
CA ILE A 672 6.32 15.92 2.63
C ILE A 672 6.82 15.05 1.47
N ASN A 673 7.69 15.60 0.61
CA ASN A 673 8.30 14.87 -0.50
C ASN A 673 9.08 13.63 -0.03
N THR A 674 9.79 13.72 1.10
CA THR A 674 10.55 12.60 1.69
C THR A 674 9.61 11.54 2.29
N SER A 675 8.56 11.97 3.01
CA SER A 675 7.60 11.03 3.60
C SER A 675 6.83 10.23 2.55
N LEU A 676 6.46 10.86 1.42
CA LEU A 676 5.82 10.17 0.28
C LEU A 676 6.67 9.00 -0.24
N GLN A 677 7.99 9.20 -0.40
CA GLN A 677 8.91 8.16 -0.87
C GLN A 677 9.15 7.06 0.20
N SER A 678 9.13 7.43 1.48
CA SER A 678 9.18 6.46 2.59
C SER A 678 7.95 5.55 2.61
N GLN A 679 6.74 6.10 2.41
CA GLN A 679 5.53 5.29 2.32
C GLN A 679 5.52 4.40 1.09
N LEU A 680 5.95 4.88 -0.09
CA LEU A 680 6.13 4.05 -1.29
C LEU A 680 6.96 2.79 -1.00
N THR A 681 8.06 2.94 -0.24
CA THR A 681 8.95 1.84 0.12
C THR A 681 8.25 0.81 1.02
N LEU A 682 7.51 1.28 2.04
CA LEU A 682 6.75 0.41 2.97
C LEU A 682 5.60 -0.32 2.28
N LEU A 683 4.85 0.37 1.41
CA LEU A 683 3.80 -0.21 0.56
C LEU A 683 4.34 -1.39 -0.26
N PHE A 684 5.53 -1.21 -0.85
CA PHE A 684 6.15 -2.22 -1.71
C PHE A 684 6.65 -3.43 -0.92
N THR A 685 7.43 -3.23 0.14
CA THR A 685 8.04 -4.35 0.89
C THR A 685 7.02 -5.17 1.68
N GLY A 686 5.96 -4.55 2.19
CA GLY A 686 4.81 -5.27 2.78
C GLY A 686 4.14 -6.18 1.77
N VAL A 687 3.74 -5.65 0.61
CA VAL A 687 3.07 -6.42 -0.45
C VAL A 687 3.97 -7.53 -1.01
N GLU A 688 5.28 -7.30 -1.20
CA GLU A 688 6.19 -8.35 -1.68
C GLU A 688 6.33 -9.49 -0.66
N ALA A 689 6.58 -9.17 0.61
CA ALA A 689 6.68 -10.16 1.68
C ALA A 689 5.35 -10.93 1.86
N PHE A 690 4.22 -10.25 1.71
CA PHE A 690 2.89 -10.85 1.74
C PHE A 690 2.71 -11.87 0.60
N ILE A 691 2.97 -11.48 -0.67
CA ILE A 691 2.87 -12.37 -1.84
C ILE A 691 3.75 -13.60 -1.65
N GLN A 692 5.02 -13.37 -1.31
CA GLN A 692 5.99 -14.45 -1.12
C GLN A 692 5.59 -15.41 0.02
N SER A 693 5.05 -14.91 1.12
CA SER A 693 4.63 -15.75 2.26
C SER A 693 3.40 -16.60 1.90
N ASN A 694 2.38 -15.97 1.31
CA ASN A 694 1.09 -16.62 1.08
C ASN A 694 1.14 -17.69 -0.02
N VAL A 695 1.81 -17.42 -1.15
CA VAL A 695 1.94 -18.40 -2.25
C VAL A 695 2.76 -19.62 -1.79
N LYS A 696 3.81 -19.41 -0.96
CA LYS A 696 4.62 -20.52 -0.40
C LYS A 696 3.85 -21.40 0.60
N LEU A 697 2.82 -20.87 1.28
CA LEU A 697 1.97 -21.65 2.19
C LEU A 697 0.94 -22.52 1.45
N LEU A 698 0.51 -22.11 0.25
CA LEU A 698 -0.49 -22.84 -0.54
C LEU A 698 0.10 -24.01 -1.35
N LEU A 699 1.34 -23.86 -1.85
CA LEU A 699 2.05 -24.86 -2.64
C LEU A 699 1.99 -26.30 -2.05
N PRO A 700 2.40 -26.56 -0.78
CA PRO A 700 2.37 -27.91 -0.22
C PRO A 700 0.96 -28.48 -0.01
N VAL A 701 -0.05 -27.61 0.11
CA VAL A 701 -1.45 -28.01 0.31
C VAL A 701 -2.02 -28.52 -1.02
N PHE A 702 -1.82 -27.78 -2.11
CA PHE A 702 -2.22 -28.22 -3.45
C PHE A 702 -1.43 -29.47 -3.86
N ASP A 703 -0.10 -29.51 -3.70
CA ASP A 703 0.70 -30.72 -3.96
C ASP A 703 0.13 -31.97 -3.27
N SER A 704 -0.38 -31.83 -2.03
CA SER A 704 -0.99 -32.93 -1.27
C SER A 704 -2.34 -33.37 -1.86
N SER A 705 -3.24 -32.45 -2.18
CA SER A 705 -4.54 -32.76 -2.81
C SER A 705 -4.38 -33.37 -4.21
N LEU A 706 -3.41 -32.85 -4.97
CA LEU A 706 -3.06 -33.32 -6.30
C LEU A 706 -2.50 -34.75 -6.26
N PHE A 707 -1.58 -35.02 -5.33
CA PHE A 707 -1.07 -36.36 -5.08
C PHE A 707 -2.18 -37.35 -4.67
N LYS A 708 -3.16 -36.92 -3.87
CA LYS A 708 -4.30 -37.77 -3.47
C LYS A 708 -5.24 -38.07 -4.64
N LEU A 709 -5.49 -37.10 -5.53
CA LEU A 709 -6.23 -37.32 -6.78
C LEU A 709 -5.48 -38.28 -7.72
N ALA A 710 -4.18 -38.05 -7.91
CA ALA A 710 -3.27 -38.94 -8.64
C ALA A 710 -3.30 -40.39 -8.10
N ALA A 711 -3.12 -40.56 -6.79
CA ALA A 711 -3.21 -41.86 -6.13
C ALA A 711 -4.59 -42.51 -6.34
N THR A 712 -5.69 -41.74 -6.29
CA THR A 712 -7.05 -42.21 -6.59
C THR A 712 -7.17 -42.71 -8.03
N MET A 713 -6.60 -42.02 -9.01
CA MET A 713 -6.62 -42.47 -10.42
C MET A 713 -5.72 -43.70 -10.65
N SER A 714 -4.56 -43.76 -9.98
CA SER A 714 -3.67 -44.94 -9.99
C SER A 714 -4.29 -46.18 -9.34
N SER A 715 -5.28 -45.97 -8.47
CA SER A 715 -5.70 -46.96 -7.50
C SER A 715 -6.53 -48.08 -8.12
N GLY A 716 -7.42 -47.76 -9.07
CA GLY A 716 -8.38 -48.73 -9.60
C GLY A 716 -9.43 -49.21 -8.58
N GLY A 717 -9.41 -48.69 -7.34
CA GLY A 717 -10.38 -49.00 -6.30
C GLY A 717 -11.82 -48.76 -6.76
N VAL A 718 -12.77 -49.50 -6.18
CA VAL A 718 -14.14 -49.70 -6.68
C VAL A 718 -14.89 -48.41 -7.05
N PHE A 719 -14.58 -47.28 -6.39
CA PHE A 719 -15.23 -45.98 -6.63
C PHE A 719 -14.30 -44.90 -7.21
N ALA A 720 -13.05 -45.22 -7.60
CA ALA A 720 -12.05 -44.27 -8.08
C ALA A 720 -12.55 -43.36 -9.23
N SER A 721 -13.25 -43.94 -10.21
CA SER A 721 -13.88 -43.20 -11.31
C SER A 721 -14.98 -42.24 -10.82
N ASN A 722 -15.80 -42.68 -9.85
CA ASN A 722 -16.84 -41.86 -9.24
C ASN A 722 -16.23 -40.69 -8.45
N CYS A 723 -15.14 -40.92 -7.71
CA CYS A 723 -14.46 -39.87 -6.95
C CYS A 723 -13.81 -38.82 -7.86
N ASN A 724 -13.19 -39.24 -8.97
CA ASN A 724 -12.70 -38.30 -9.99
C ASN A 724 -13.85 -37.47 -10.59
N SER A 725 -14.97 -38.11 -10.94
CA SER A 725 -16.16 -37.43 -11.47
C SER A 725 -16.82 -36.47 -10.46
N LYS A 726 -16.82 -36.80 -9.15
CA LYS A 726 -17.35 -35.93 -8.08
C LYS A 726 -16.44 -34.75 -7.72
N TYR A 727 -15.12 -34.95 -7.71
CA TYR A 727 -14.17 -34.04 -7.04
C TYR A 727 -12.99 -33.56 -7.90
N GLY A 728 -12.60 -34.25 -8.98
CA GLY A 728 -11.44 -33.90 -9.79
C GLY A 728 -11.50 -32.46 -10.33
N GLY A 729 -12.65 -32.07 -10.91
CA GLY A 729 -12.87 -30.70 -11.37
C GLY A 729 -12.96 -29.66 -10.25
N ALA A 730 -13.28 -30.04 -9.01
CA ALA A 730 -13.22 -29.11 -7.88
C ALA A 730 -11.77 -28.83 -7.46
N ILE A 731 -10.89 -29.83 -7.56
CA ILE A 731 -9.45 -29.71 -7.33
C ILE A 731 -8.82 -28.85 -8.44
N THR A 732 -9.09 -29.10 -9.73
CA THR A 732 -8.59 -28.26 -10.84
C THR A 732 -9.02 -26.79 -10.75
N ASN A 733 -10.19 -26.54 -10.16
CA ASN A 733 -10.68 -25.18 -9.99
C ASN A 733 -10.09 -24.45 -8.76
N LEU A 734 -9.43 -25.12 -7.81
CA LEU A 734 -8.82 -24.44 -6.65
C LEU A 734 -7.78 -23.39 -7.05
N GLU A 735 -6.91 -23.71 -8.01
CA GLU A 735 -5.83 -22.81 -8.42
C GLU A 735 -6.32 -21.65 -9.28
N ASN A 736 -7.34 -21.89 -10.12
CA ASN A 736 -8.05 -20.82 -10.82
C ASN A 736 -8.71 -19.86 -9.81
N ASN A 737 -9.39 -20.39 -8.79
CA ASN A 737 -9.97 -19.58 -7.70
C ASN A 737 -8.89 -18.81 -6.91
N MET A 738 -7.70 -19.40 -6.69
CA MET A 738 -6.57 -18.71 -6.06
C MET A 738 -6.09 -17.52 -6.91
N ARG A 739 -5.77 -17.77 -8.19
CA ARG A 739 -5.29 -16.72 -9.12
C ARG A 739 -6.31 -15.59 -9.24
N ASP A 740 -7.56 -15.93 -9.55
CA ASP A 740 -8.60 -14.96 -9.85
C ASP A 740 -9.04 -14.21 -8.58
N GLY A 741 -9.05 -14.89 -7.43
CA GLY A 741 -9.29 -14.30 -6.12
C GLY A 741 -8.19 -13.32 -5.68
N LEU A 742 -6.91 -13.71 -5.79
CA LEU A 742 -5.78 -12.82 -5.49
C LEU A 742 -5.78 -11.60 -6.41
N GLN A 743 -5.98 -11.80 -7.72
CA GLN A 743 -6.05 -10.70 -8.70
C GLN A 743 -7.25 -9.78 -8.44
N LYS A 744 -8.39 -10.32 -7.99
CA LYS A 744 -9.54 -9.54 -7.50
C LYS A 744 -9.17 -8.71 -6.26
N CYS A 745 -8.47 -9.28 -5.26
CA CYS A 745 -8.01 -8.51 -4.10
C CYS A 745 -7.12 -7.33 -4.48
N PHE A 746 -6.16 -7.50 -5.40
CA PHE A 746 -5.36 -6.38 -5.87
C PHE A 746 -6.19 -5.35 -6.64
N ASN A 747 -7.04 -5.78 -7.58
CA ASN A 747 -7.82 -4.86 -8.41
C ASN A 747 -8.89 -4.07 -7.63
N GLU A 748 -9.58 -4.69 -6.67
CA GLU A 748 -10.66 -4.05 -5.90
C GLU A 748 -10.15 -3.22 -4.71
N TYR A 749 -9.04 -3.62 -4.06
CA TYR A 749 -8.63 -3.03 -2.77
C TYR A 749 -7.34 -2.18 -2.84
N ALA A 750 -6.58 -2.22 -3.95
CA ALA A 750 -5.36 -1.41 -4.12
C ALA A 750 -5.60 -0.04 -4.83
N ASN A 751 -6.85 0.40 -5.01
CA ASN A 751 -7.14 1.63 -5.74
C ASN A 751 -6.89 2.90 -4.92
N THR A 752 -5.66 3.40 -4.93
CA THR A 752 -5.20 4.64 -4.25
C THR A 752 -5.70 5.95 -4.90
N GLY A 753 -6.86 5.96 -5.54
CA GLY A 753 -7.36 7.12 -6.31
C GLY A 753 -7.65 8.38 -5.46
N TYR A 754 -7.83 8.21 -4.16
CA TYR A 754 -8.40 9.20 -3.25
C TYR A 754 -7.36 10.12 -2.59
N THR A 755 -6.08 9.76 -2.69
CA THR A 755 -4.98 10.61 -2.20
C THR A 755 -4.75 11.84 -3.08
N ASP A 756 -5.16 11.82 -4.35
CA ASP A 756 -4.93 12.94 -5.28
C ASP A 756 -5.79 14.16 -4.95
N SER A 757 -7.09 13.99 -4.68
CA SER A 757 -7.94 15.11 -4.27
C SER A 757 -7.39 15.76 -3.01
N PHE A 758 -7.11 14.94 -1.99
CA PHE A 758 -6.57 15.35 -0.70
C PHE A 758 -5.29 16.20 -0.85
N ILE A 759 -4.30 15.74 -1.61
CA ILE A 759 -3.05 16.49 -1.83
C ILE A 759 -3.29 17.73 -2.72
N SER A 760 -4.12 17.63 -3.75
CA SER A 760 -4.33 18.72 -4.71
C SER A 760 -4.91 19.97 -4.07
N GLU A 761 -5.89 19.84 -3.17
CA GLU A 761 -6.49 21.00 -2.50
C GLU A 761 -5.84 21.35 -1.16
N TYR A 762 -5.12 20.40 -0.53
CA TYR A 762 -4.16 20.75 0.51
C TYR A 762 -3.10 21.75 -0.03
N ASN A 763 -2.58 21.52 -1.23
CA ASN A 763 -1.63 22.44 -1.86
C ASN A 763 -2.25 23.82 -2.12
N MET A 764 -3.56 23.91 -2.39
CA MET A 764 -4.25 25.21 -2.44
C MET A 764 -4.26 25.92 -1.08
N VAL A 765 -4.41 25.20 0.03
CA VAL A 765 -4.33 25.81 1.38
C VAL A 765 -2.96 26.45 1.59
N ILE A 766 -1.85 25.75 1.29
CA ILE A 766 -0.50 26.35 1.39
C ILE A 766 -0.37 27.58 0.49
N ARG A 767 -0.75 27.46 -0.79
CA ARG A 767 -0.66 28.53 -1.78
C ARG A 767 -1.36 29.78 -1.31
N GLU A 768 -2.52 29.63 -0.67
CA GLU A 768 -3.35 30.73 -0.22
C GLU A 768 -2.87 31.32 1.10
N GLN A 769 -2.33 30.52 2.04
CA GLN A 769 -1.64 31.02 3.23
C GLN A 769 -0.36 31.82 2.86
N THR A 770 0.43 31.34 1.90
CA THR A 770 1.62 32.05 1.40
C THR A 770 1.28 33.29 0.58
N ARG A 771 0.22 33.23 -0.25
CA ARG A 771 -0.38 34.40 -0.92
C ARG A 771 -0.91 35.43 0.08
N SER A 772 -1.48 35.00 1.21
CA SER A 772 -1.95 35.90 2.27
C SER A 772 -0.79 36.74 2.83
N ILE A 773 0.36 36.13 3.10
CA ILE A 773 1.60 36.84 3.48
C ILE A 773 1.99 37.87 2.40
N ALA A 774 2.08 37.46 1.13
CA ALA A 774 2.44 38.36 0.03
C ALA A 774 1.45 39.53 -0.14
N ASN A 775 0.14 39.25 -0.04
CA ASN A 775 -0.92 40.27 -0.07
C ASN A 775 -0.79 41.24 1.11
N ARG A 776 -0.41 40.78 2.30
CA ARG A 776 -0.22 41.62 3.49
C ARG A 776 1.02 42.50 3.42
N ILE A 777 2.13 41.97 2.89
CA ILE A 777 3.31 42.77 2.55
C ILE A 777 2.91 43.86 1.52
N ASN A 778 2.19 43.47 0.47
CA ASN A 778 1.70 44.42 -0.54
C ASN A 778 0.74 45.47 0.03
N PHE A 779 -0.13 45.12 1.00
CA PHE A 779 -0.97 46.09 1.72
C PHE A 779 -0.12 47.17 2.41
N CYS A 780 0.85 46.78 3.25
CA CYS A 780 1.72 47.73 3.93
C CYS A 780 2.49 48.63 2.96
N LEU A 781 2.98 48.06 1.85
CA LEU A 781 3.71 48.77 0.79
C LEU A 781 2.81 49.58 -0.17
N ASN A 782 1.48 49.49 -0.03
CA ASN A 782 0.50 50.27 -0.77
C ASN A 782 -0.08 51.44 0.07
N LEU A 783 0.21 51.51 1.37
CA LEU A 783 -0.18 52.65 2.23
C LEU A 783 0.54 53.96 1.83
N GLY A 784 1.68 53.87 1.16
CA GLY A 784 2.50 55.02 0.76
C GLY A 784 3.87 54.60 0.22
N SER A 785 4.81 55.55 0.26
CA SER A 785 6.20 55.40 -0.19
C SER A 785 7.18 55.91 0.89
N SER A 786 8.48 55.72 0.67
CA SER A 786 9.53 56.44 1.43
C SER A 786 9.47 57.97 1.27
N THR A 787 8.64 58.47 0.35
CA THR A 787 8.35 59.89 0.15
C THR A 787 7.01 60.32 0.76
N SER A 788 6.28 59.48 1.49
CA SER A 788 5.02 59.88 2.15
C SER A 788 5.24 60.73 3.42
N MET A 789 4.17 61.35 3.93
CA MET A 789 4.24 62.08 5.20
C MET A 789 4.51 61.13 6.40
N LYS A 790 5.13 61.66 7.47
CA LYS A 790 5.57 60.87 8.64
C LYS A 790 4.44 60.06 9.31
N VAL A 791 3.21 60.60 9.36
CA VAL A 791 2.00 59.85 9.77
C VAL A 791 1.86 58.52 9.04
N ILE A 792 1.95 58.54 7.71
CA ILE A 792 1.86 57.35 6.87
C ILE A 792 3.08 56.44 7.07
N LYS A 793 4.29 57.00 7.20
CA LYS A 793 5.52 56.22 7.47
C LYS A 793 5.47 55.45 8.79
N MET A 794 4.98 56.07 9.87
CA MET A 794 4.78 55.39 11.16
C MET A 794 3.74 54.27 11.05
N GLY A 795 2.68 54.47 10.26
CA GLY A 795 1.74 53.42 9.90
C GLY A 795 2.40 52.27 9.12
N ILE A 796 3.23 52.57 8.11
CA ILE A 796 3.99 51.56 7.36
C ILE A 796 4.93 50.78 8.29
N ALA A 797 5.70 51.44 9.15
CA ALA A 797 6.60 50.78 10.10
C ALA A 797 5.85 49.80 11.03
N ALA A 798 4.71 50.23 11.59
CA ALA A 798 3.85 49.37 12.41
C ALA A 798 3.27 48.19 11.59
N CYS A 799 2.80 48.44 10.37
CA CYS A 799 2.25 47.44 9.47
C CYS A 799 3.28 46.35 9.11
N LEU A 800 4.51 46.75 8.75
CA LEU A 800 5.61 45.84 8.45
C LEU A 800 5.99 45.00 9.67
N THR A 801 6.02 45.60 10.87
CA THR A 801 6.31 44.90 12.13
C THR A 801 5.27 43.82 12.45
N GLU A 802 3.97 44.12 12.32
CA GLU A 802 2.91 43.14 12.52
C GLU A 802 2.82 42.11 11.39
N THR A 803 3.35 42.42 10.19
CA THR A 803 3.49 41.43 9.09
C THR A 803 4.46 40.31 9.44
N ILE A 804 5.50 40.59 10.24
CA ILE A 804 6.45 39.58 10.73
C ILE A 804 5.72 38.60 11.65
N ALA A 805 5.01 39.12 12.66
CA ALA A 805 4.22 38.31 13.60
C ALA A 805 3.11 37.49 12.89
N LEU A 806 2.50 38.03 11.84
CA LEU A 806 1.58 37.27 10.97
C LEU A 806 2.31 36.15 10.23
N SER A 807 3.46 36.44 9.61
CA SER A 807 4.23 35.46 8.83
C SER A 807 4.71 34.29 9.70
N GLU A 808 5.13 34.57 10.94
CA GLU A 808 5.50 33.55 11.93
C GLU A 808 4.30 32.67 12.33
N ALA A 809 3.12 33.28 12.54
CA ALA A 809 1.89 32.54 12.85
C ALA A 809 1.45 31.65 11.69
N LEU A 810 1.36 32.19 10.46
CA LEU A 810 0.92 31.44 9.29
C LEU A 810 1.91 30.31 8.92
N MET A 811 3.22 30.52 9.06
CA MET A 811 4.20 29.45 8.83
C MET A 811 4.17 28.34 9.90
N LYS A 812 3.77 28.66 11.12
CA LYS A 812 3.49 27.65 12.15
C LYS A 812 2.27 26.81 11.76
N ASP A 813 1.20 27.45 11.31
CA ASP A 813 -0.01 26.76 10.84
C ASP A 813 0.30 25.88 9.61
N VAL A 814 1.03 26.39 8.62
CA VAL A 814 1.50 25.61 7.44
C VAL A 814 2.33 24.38 7.86
N SER A 815 3.19 24.48 8.88
CA SER A 815 3.99 23.33 9.34
C SER A 815 3.17 22.30 10.14
N ILE A 816 2.17 22.74 10.90
CA ILE A 816 1.19 21.85 11.54
C ILE A 816 0.38 21.11 10.47
N GLN A 817 -0.19 21.86 9.53
CA GLN A 817 -0.94 21.37 8.38
C GLN A 817 -0.10 20.39 7.54
N SER A 818 1.20 20.66 7.33
CA SER A 818 2.12 19.77 6.59
C SER A 818 2.30 18.40 7.25
N LYS A 819 2.32 18.37 8.59
CA LYS A 819 2.39 17.12 9.37
C LYS A 819 1.06 16.36 9.36
N LEU A 820 -0.07 17.06 9.23
CA LEU A 820 -1.39 16.44 9.08
C LEU A 820 -1.55 15.74 7.70
N ILE A 821 -0.99 16.29 6.61
CA ILE A 821 -0.93 15.53 5.33
C ILE A 821 -0.13 14.25 5.52
N VAL A 822 1.05 14.34 6.14
CA VAL A 822 1.95 13.20 6.31
C VAL A 822 1.27 12.11 7.13
N ALA A 823 0.60 12.46 8.23
CA ALA A 823 -0.20 11.51 9.00
C ALA A 823 -1.33 10.85 8.15
N MET A 824 -2.02 11.62 7.30
CA MET A 824 -3.08 11.10 6.41
C MET A 824 -2.55 10.20 5.29
N ILE A 825 -1.45 10.58 4.63
CA ILE A 825 -0.77 9.79 3.60
C ILE A 825 -0.32 8.46 4.22
N ASN A 826 0.28 8.49 5.41
CA ASN A 826 0.71 7.29 6.12
C ASN A 826 -0.50 6.40 6.50
N LEU A 827 -1.61 6.99 6.99
CA LEU A 827 -2.81 6.23 7.36
C LEU A 827 -3.53 5.58 6.17
N GLU A 828 -3.66 6.25 5.02
CA GLU A 828 -4.26 5.63 3.83
C GLU A 828 -3.30 4.66 3.12
N SER A 829 -1.98 4.88 3.22
CA SER A 829 -0.99 3.89 2.76
C SER A 829 -1.10 2.61 3.58
N LEU A 830 -1.13 2.74 4.91
CA LEU A 830 -1.33 1.63 5.84
C LEU A 830 -2.68 0.94 5.62
N ALA A 831 -3.78 1.69 5.53
CA ALA A 831 -5.10 1.14 5.25
C ALA A 831 -5.16 0.41 3.91
N THR A 832 -4.48 0.89 2.86
CA THR A 832 -4.43 0.21 1.56
C THR A 832 -3.72 -1.14 1.64
N VAL A 833 -2.53 -1.19 2.28
CA VAL A 833 -1.82 -2.47 2.53
C VAL A 833 -2.71 -3.40 3.33
N GLN A 834 -3.23 -2.94 4.46
CA GLN A 834 -4.10 -3.71 5.34
C GLN A 834 -5.36 -4.26 4.63
N ARG A 835 -5.99 -3.48 3.74
CA ARG A 835 -7.14 -3.93 2.93
C ARG A 835 -6.76 -5.05 1.96
N VAL A 836 -5.61 -4.93 1.28
CA VAL A 836 -5.11 -5.95 0.33
C VAL A 836 -4.65 -7.22 1.06
N GLU A 837 -3.82 -7.07 2.09
CA GLU A 837 -3.31 -8.18 2.92
C GLU A 837 -4.45 -8.97 3.56
N SER A 838 -5.43 -8.30 4.17
CA SER A 838 -6.55 -8.97 4.82
C SER A 838 -7.52 -9.61 3.81
N CYS A 839 -7.76 -9.00 2.65
CA CYS A 839 -8.53 -9.61 1.56
C CYS A 839 -7.92 -10.96 1.13
N ALA A 840 -6.62 -10.96 0.83
CA ALA A 840 -5.95 -12.16 0.36
C ALA A 840 -5.72 -13.19 1.49
N ALA A 841 -5.43 -12.77 2.72
CA ALA A 841 -5.35 -13.67 3.87
C ALA A 841 -6.69 -14.40 4.15
N ILE A 842 -7.82 -13.69 4.00
CA ILE A 842 -9.16 -14.27 4.06
C ILE A 842 -9.37 -15.33 2.99
N LEU A 843 -9.02 -15.03 1.73
CA LEU A 843 -9.14 -15.98 0.62
C LEU A 843 -8.27 -17.22 0.84
N ASN A 844 -7.01 -17.03 1.20
CA ASN A 844 -6.07 -18.14 1.39
C ASN A 844 -6.52 -19.05 2.54
N HIS A 845 -7.02 -18.48 3.64
CA HIS A 845 -7.57 -19.24 4.75
C HIS A 845 -8.86 -20.00 4.36
N GLY A 846 -9.66 -19.48 3.41
CA GLY A 846 -10.76 -20.20 2.76
C GLY A 846 -10.28 -21.35 1.85
N LEU A 847 -9.33 -21.08 0.96
CA LEU A 847 -8.78 -22.03 -0.02
C LEU A 847 -8.07 -23.22 0.66
N VAL A 848 -7.31 -22.97 1.72
CA VAL A 848 -6.71 -24.04 2.54
C VAL A 848 -7.79 -24.94 3.14
N ALA A 849 -8.81 -24.37 3.79
CA ALA A 849 -9.90 -25.16 4.39
C ALA A 849 -10.71 -25.96 3.35
N LYS A 850 -10.84 -25.44 2.11
CA LYS A 850 -11.45 -26.15 0.97
C LYS A 850 -10.60 -27.31 0.48
N ALA A 851 -9.29 -27.14 0.39
CA ALA A 851 -8.36 -28.20 0.03
C ALA A 851 -8.29 -29.29 1.12
N GLU A 852 -8.14 -28.91 2.40
CA GLU A 852 -8.23 -29.83 3.54
C GLU A 852 -9.55 -30.61 3.57
N LYS A 853 -10.68 -29.96 3.24
CA LYS A 853 -11.98 -30.64 3.19
C LYS A 853 -12.14 -31.52 1.94
N LEU A 854 -11.60 -31.12 0.79
CA LEU A 854 -11.54 -31.97 -0.41
C LEU A 854 -10.71 -33.23 -0.15
N ASP A 855 -9.59 -33.12 0.55
CA ASP A 855 -8.76 -34.26 0.96
C ASP A 855 -9.53 -35.26 1.84
N GLN A 856 -10.28 -34.76 2.83
CA GLN A 856 -11.15 -35.59 3.67
C GLN A 856 -12.25 -36.28 2.87
N LEU A 857 -12.91 -35.55 1.96
CA LEU A 857 -13.97 -36.09 1.11
C LEU A 857 -13.44 -37.12 0.11
N LEU A 858 -12.25 -36.90 -0.46
CA LEU A 858 -11.60 -37.83 -1.37
C LEU A 858 -11.18 -39.12 -0.65
N ALA A 859 -10.55 -39.00 0.52
CA ALA A 859 -10.18 -40.14 1.36
C ALA A 859 -11.41 -40.95 1.81
N THR A 860 -12.53 -40.29 2.10
CA THR A 860 -13.81 -40.95 2.40
C THR A 860 -14.32 -41.70 1.16
N CYS A 861 -14.38 -41.03 0.01
CA CYS A 861 -14.88 -41.56 -1.26
C CYS A 861 -14.07 -42.78 -1.77
N GLN A 862 -12.77 -42.86 -1.47
CA GLN A 862 -11.95 -44.06 -1.73
C GLN A 862 -12.46 -45.31 -0.98
N THR A 863 -13.08 -45.13 0.19
CA THR A 863 -13.55 -46.23 1.05
C THR A 863 -15.05 -46.52 0.94
N THR A 864 -15.88 -45.53 0.56
CA THR A 864 -17.33 -45.68 0.42
C THR A 864 -17.85 -44.92 -0.81
N ASN A 865 -18.93 -45.39 -1.43
CA ASN A 865 -19.49 -44.78 -2.65
C ASN A 865 -20.28 -43.46 -2.40
N GLN A 866 -20.18 -42.88 -1.19
CA GLN A 866 -20.94 -41.70 -0.74
C GLN A 866 -20.30 -40.38 -1.20
#